data_AF-A0A2V7LAX7-F1
#
_entry.id   AF-A0A2V7LAX7-F1
#
_cell.length_a   1.000
_cell.length_b   1.000
_cell.length_c   1.000
_cell.angle_alpha   90.00
_cell.angle_beta   90.00
_cell.angle_gamma   90.00
#
_symmetry.space_group_name_H-M   'P 1'
#
loop_
_entity.id
_entity.type
_entity.pdbx_description
1 polymer ?
#
loop_
_entity_poly.entity_id
_entity_poly.type
_entity_poly.pdbx_seq_one_letter_code
_entity_poly.pdbx_strand_id
1 'polypeptide(L)'
;MADPAGGIREFVAGTGGAVVTPFGTVRPNSEVRNSGTFGVLNLTLGDGSYSWQFVPVAGKTFTDSGTTACHGARPTVNAGPDLTTNPGDTVTLSASFSDPDPSDGPWGYTVNWGDGTSSTGSTPSQTAPISAAHVYSTVASFRVPVTVTNSGGISGMDTVAVTVVAPPVLVGAGDIADCTRNQDSLTANLMDTIPGTVFADGDNAYPDGSSTVYKNCYNPTWGRFKARTKPVPGNHDYLTSGASGYFTYFGSAAGASGKGYYSYDLGTWHVVALNSNIAMNVGSPQEVWLKADLAKSTKRCTLAYWHHPLFSSGNEGAHPETQPLFQDLYDAGAEVVVVGHDHDYERFAPQSPNGVADSLHGIREIVAGTGGAGLFTAHAPVANSEALNDNTNGVLKLTLHTSGYTWKFLPIPGKTFTDEGSGSCHDALSGANHPPAAAPGGPYTGTEGVAVTFDGSGSSDPDGDALVYAWTFGDGATGTGVAPSHTYVGGGAYTVTLTVTDARGASSAPDTTTATIANAAPVVNAGPPQTVNVGSAVTLNATFTDGVNDGPWAFGIDWGDGSPPTSGSTSTPGSITSTHVYSVAGVNTVRVTVTDNFGAAGSGTTTVTATSQVVTLVGAGNIARCDRINDEATATLLDNIAGTVFALGDAAFPNGTLANYQNCYDPSWGRHKARTYPVTGNHEYDSSATAFGYVSYWGNSYSGVLGGDPGQGYYSYDLGAWHIIVLNSNNAFVSTAVGSPQETWLQSDLAATTKQCVLAMWHSPRFYSTTSSSFFPTGSVRPFWVDLYAAGAELILNAHMQDYERFAPQTPDGAADPTNGIREIIVGTGGGGLDAPNTLITANSEVQISGVYGVLKLTLGDGSYSLQFIPVAGQTGTDSGSGTCH
;
A
#
# COMPACT_ATOMS: atom_id res chain seq x y z
N MET A 1 38.77 32.19 4.11
CA MET A 1 39.27 30.94 4.73
C MET A 1 38.71 29.78 3.92
N ALA A 2 39.40 28.65 3.82
CA ALA A 2 38.83 27.46 3.18
C ALA A 2 37.61 26.99 3.98
N ASP A 3 36.51 26.67 3.30
CA ASP A 3 35.33 26.01 3.86
C ASP A 3 35.23 24.61 3.24
N PRO A 4 35.81 23.58 3.89
CA PRO A 4 35.82 22.23 3.35
C PRO A 4 34.45 21.55 3.36
N ALA A 5 33.48 22.09 4.12
CA ALA A 5 32.19 21.45 4.36
C ALA A 5 31.06 22.01 3.47
N GLY A 6 31.10 23.30 3.12
CA GLY A 6 30.06 23.93 2.28
C GLY A 6 30.59 24.87 1.20
N GLY A 7 31.91 24.91 0.97
CA GLY A 7 32.55 25.79 0.00
C GLY A 7 32.46 25.30 -1.44
N ILE A 8 32.37 26.24 -2.39
CA ILE A 8 32.39 25.94 -3.83
C ILE A 8 33.82 25.67 -4.28
N ARG A 9 34.03 24.59 -5.04
CA ARG A 9 35.30 24.34 -5.75
C ARG A 9 35.34 25.09 -7.07
N GLU A 10 36.36 25.93 -7.24
CA GLU A 10 36.58 26.72 -8.45
C GLU A 10 37.69 26.10 -9.32
N PHE A 11 37.41 25.92 -10.62
CA PHE A 11 38.40 25.52 -11.63
C PHE A 11 38.58 26.65 -12.64
N VAL A 12 39.83 27.08 -12.86
CA VAL A 12 40.17 28.08 -13.89
C VAL A 12 40.91 27.38 -15.05
N ALA A 13 40.19 27.10 -16.15
CA ALA A 13 40.72 26.33 -17.29
C ALA A 13 40.94 27.20 -18.53
N GLY A 14 42.13 27.81 -18.65
CA GLY A 14 42.55 28.66 -19.80
C GLY A 14 43.52 27.99 -20.77
N THR A 15 43.54 26.65 -20.85
CA THR A 15 44.60 25.86 -21.49
C THR A 15 44.28 25.38 -22.91
N GLY A 16 43.28 25.98 -23.56
CA GLY A 16 42.73 25.54 -24.86
C GLY A 16 43.54 25.91 -26.12
N GLY A 17 44.79 26.36 -26.00
CA GLY A 17 45.71 26.56 -27.14
C GLY A 17 46.12 28.00 -27.46
N ALA A 18 45.57 29.01 -26.79
CA ALA A 18 46.09 30.39 -26.81
C ALA A 18 47.31 30.54 -25.89
N VAL A 19 48.17 31.54 -26.10
CA VAL A 19 49.40 31.75 -25.31
C VAL A 19 49.11 31.72 -23.80
N VAL A 20 49.74 30.78 -23.09
CA VAL A 20 49.69 30.68 -21.63
C VAL A 20 50.65 31.68 -20.99
N THR A 21 50.19 32.40 -19.97
CA THR A 21 50.97 33.41 -19.25
C THR A 21 51.46 32.87 -17.89
N PRO A 22 52.63 33.32 -17.39
CA PRO A 22 53.09 32.95 -16.05
C PRO A 22 52.12 33.42 -14.97
N PHE A 23 52.03 32.68 -13.86
CA PHE A 23 51.21 33.09 -12.72
C PHE A 23 51.84 34.32 -12.03
N GLY A 24 51.00 35.30 -11.70
CA GLY A 24 51.35 36.39 -10.79
C GLY A 24 51.29 35.97 -9.33
N THR A 25 50.77 36.85 -8.47
CA THR A 25 50.60 36.55 -7.03
C THR A 25 49.57 35.44 -6.80
N VAL A 26 49.98 34.39 -6.11
CA VAL A 26 49.15 33.23 -5.76
C VAL A 26 48.14 33.64 -4.70
N ARG A 27 46.86 33.30 -4.94
CA ARG A 27 45.77 33.57 -3.98
C ARG A 27 45.70 32.47 -2.91
N PRO A 28 45.22 32.78 -1.69
CA PRO A 28 44.89 31.77 -0.68
C PRO A 28 43.93 30.71 -1.24
N ASN A 29 44.09 29.45 -0.83
CA ASN A 29 43.30 28.28 -1.28
C ASN A 29 43.50 27.85 -2.74
N SER A 30 44.55 28.35 -3.43
CA SER A 30 44.94 27.80 -4.74
C SER A 30 45.69 26.48 -4.57
N GLU A 31 44.99 25.36 -4.80
CA GLU A 31 45.50 24.01 -4.56
C GLU A 31 46.48 23.52 -5.64
N VAL A 32 46.14 23.66 -6.94
CA VAL A 32 46.97 23.19 -8.07
C VAL A 32 47.10 24.27 -9.14
N ARG A 33 48.29 24.39 -9.77
CA ARG A 33 48.64 25.45 -10.74
C ARG A 33 49.55 24.91 -11.85
N ASN A 34 49.19 25.15 -13.12
CA ASN A 34 50.04 24.87 -14.28
C ASN A 34 49.82 25.90 -15.41
N SER A 35 50.92 26.48 -15.91
CA SER A 35 50.92 27.49 -16.98
C SER A 35 51.84 27.13 -18.15
N GLY A 36 52.27 25.86 -18.25
CA GLY A 36 53.19 25.39 -19.29
C GLY A 36 52.65 24.28 -20.18
N THR A 37 51.44 23.77 -19.90
CA THR A 37 50.86 22.62 -20.59
C THR A 37 49.46 22.93 -21.08
N PHE A 38 49.24 22.81 -22.40
CA PHE A 38 47.91 22.83 -23.00
C PHE A 38 47.17 21.53 -22.71
N GLY A 39 45.85 21.60 -22.63
CA GLY A 39 45.01 20.45 -22.29
C GLY A 39 43.58 20.87 -22.01
N VAL A 40 42.74 19.88 -21.70
CA VAL A 40 41.33 20.06 -21.38
C VAL A 40 41.03 19.54 -19.98
N LEU A 41 40.07 20.15 -19.30
CA LEU A 41 39.55 19.65 -18.03
C LEU A 41 38.36 18.72 -18.33
N ASN A 42 38.49 17.46 -17.97
CA ASN A 42 37.39 16.50 -17.95
C ASN A 42 36.73 16.53 -16.57
N LEU A 43 35.42 16.78 -16.54
CA LEU A 43 34.61 16.72 -15.33
C LEU A 43 33.58 15.60 -15.50
N THR A 44 33.62 14.61 -14.61
CA THR A 44 32.59 13.56 -14.55
C THR A 44 31.67 13.87 -13.39
N LEU A 45 30.38 14.02 -13.68
CA LEU A 45 29.35 14.34 -12.69
C LEU A 45 28.58 13.05 -12.36
N GLY A 46 28.39 12.77 -11.08
CA GLY A 46 27.57 11.66 -10.57
C GLY A 46 26.55 12.13 -9.55
N ASP A 47 25.60 11.26 -9.20
CA ASP A 47 24.58 11.56 -8.20
C ASP A 47 25.24 11.74 -6.83
N GLY A 48 25.39 13.00 -6.39
CA GLY A 48 26.02 13.35 -5.11
C GLY A 48 27.54 13.41 -5.12
N SER A 49 28.21 13.36 -6.28
CA SER A 49 29.67 13.53 -6.36
C SER A 49 30.14 14.05 -7.71
N TYR A 50 31.38 14.54 -7.78
CA TYR A 50 32.04 14.85 -9.03
C TYR A 50 33.51 14.46 -8.98
N SER A 51 34.06 14.13 -10.15
CA SER A 51 35.49 13.91 -10.34
C SER A 51 36.03 14.83 -11.42
N TRP A 52 37.31 15.19 -11.29
CA TRP A 52 38.02 16.01 -12.27
C TRP A 52 39.28 15.32 -12.73
N GLN A 53 39.65 15.56 -13.98
CA GLN A 53 40.93 15.15 -14.54
C GLN A 53 41.37 16.17 -15.60
N PHE A 54 42.57 16.71 -15.46
CA PHE A 54 43.24 17.46 -16.50
C PHE A 54 43.90 16.50 -17.50
N VAL A 55 43.49 16.59 -18.76
CA VAL A 55 43.99 15.77 -19.86
C VAL A 55 44.93 16.63 -20.72
N PRO A 56 46.26 16.42 -20.64
CA PRO A 56 47.22 17.23 -21.38
C PRO A 56 47.27 16.85 -22.87
N VAL A 57 47.76 17.75 -23.72
CA VAL A 57 48.09 17.42 -25.12
C VAL A 57 49.20 16.37 -25.22
N ALA A 58 49.19 15.59 -26.29
CA ALA A 58 50.12 14.48 -26.48
C ALA A 58 51.59 14.88 -26.30
N GLY A 59 52.34 14.10 -25.51
CA GLY A 59 53.75 14.33 -25.21
C GLY A 59 54.02 15.25 -24.01
N LYS A 60 52.99 15.73 -23.31
CA LYS A 60 53.12 16.48 -22.05
C LYS A 60 52.73 15.60 -20.85
N THR A 61 53.28 15.91 -19.68
CA THR A 61 53.22 15.05 -18.49
C THR A 61 52.46 15.63 -17.30
N PHE A 62 51.93 16.86 -17.39
CA PHE A 62 51.18 17.46 -16.29
C PHE A 62 49.80 16.80 -16.14
N THR A 63 49.48 16.36 -14.93
CA THR A 63 48.20 15.75 -14.57
C THR A 63 47.69 16.34 -13.26
N ASP A 64 46.41 16.65 -13.19
CA ASP A 64 45.68 16.96 -11.96
C ASP A 64 44.38 16.17 -11.99
N SER A 65 44.06 15.43 -10.93
CA SER A 65 42.83 14.65 -10.87
C SER A 65 42.39 14.40 -9.44
N GLY A 66 41.08 14.31 -9.23
CA GLY A 66 40.49 13.98 -7.94
C GLY A 66 39.01 13.66 -8.04
N THR A 67 38.43 13.25 -6.90
CA THR A 67 37.01 12.96 -6.71
C THR A 67 36.58 13.57 -5.38
N THR A 68 35.38 14.13 -5.32
CA THR A 68 34.76 14.55 -4.06
C THR A 68 33.24 14.44 -4.12
N ALA A 69 32.60 14.28 -2.96
CA ALA A 69 31.15 14.33 -2.82
C ALA A 69 30.63 15.78 -2.90
N CYS A 70 29.36 15.93 -3.29
CA CYS A 70 28.60 17.17 -3.17
C CYS A 70 28.21 17.40 -1.70
N HIS A 71 28.28 18.63 -1.24
CA HIS A 71 28.08 19.02 0.16
C HIS A 71 26.59 19.20 0.55
N GLY A 72 25.66 18.35 0.06
CA GLY A 72 24.24 18.33 0.47
C GLY A 72 23.44 19.62 0.24
N ALA A 73 22.15 19.61 0.60
CA ALA A 73 21.29 20.80 0.65
C ALA A 73 21.23 21.35 2.09
N ARG A 74 21.04 22.67 2.25
CA ARG A 74 20.88 23.28 3.58
C ARG A 74 19.46 23.08 4.09
N PRO A 75 19.26 22.81 5.41
CA PRO A 75 17.96 22.95 6.02
C PRO A 75 17.38 24.35 5.78
N THR A 76 16.10 24.44 5.44
CA THR A 76 15.33 25.69 5.43
C THR A 76 14.66 25.85 6.79
N VAL A 77 14.87 26.96 7.47
CA VAL A 77 14.34 27.22 8.82
C VAL A 77 13.31 28.35 8.74
N ASN A 78 12.25 28.25 9.53
CA ASN A 78 11.29 29.32 9.77
C ASN A 78 11.15 29.51 11.29
N ALA A 79 11.62 30.65 11.79
CA ALA A 79 11.68 30.95 13.22
C ALA A 79 10.32 31.35 13.82
N GLY A 80 9.26 31.50 13.00
CA GLY A 80 7.95 31.95 13.41
C GLY A 80 7.79 33.48 13.43
N PRO A 81 6.61 34.00 13.84
CA PRO A 81 6.33 35.44 13.87
C PRO A 81 7.00 36.14 15.06
N ASP A 82 7.22 37.45 14.93
CA ASP A 82 7.74 38.30 16.01
C ASP A 82 6.86 38.24 17.27
N LEU A 83 7.51 38.25 18.44
CA LEU A 83 6.86 38.09 19.74
C LEU A 83 6.98 39.37 20.59
N THR A 84 5.98 39.63 21.43
CA THR A 84 6.00 40.71 22.43
C THR A 84 5.67 40.13 23.80
N THR A 85 6.41 40.53 24.84
CA THR A 85 6.23 40.02 26.21
C THR A 85 6.54 41.09 27.27
N ASN A 86 6.31 40.79 28.55
CA ASN A 86 6.71 41.65 29.66
C ASN A 86 7.94 41.07 30.40
N PRO A 87 8.73 41.90 31.11
CA PRO A 87 9.79 41.39 31.97
C PRO A 87 9.26 40.38 32.99
N GLY A 88 9.91 39.21 33.07
CA GLY A 88 9.55 38.12 33.97
C GLY A 88 8.55 37.11 33.38
N ASP A 89 7.88 37.44 32.27
CA ASP A 89 6.96 36.52 31.60
C ASP A 89 7.76 35.49 30.76
N THR A 90 7.29 34.25 30.72
CA THR A 90 7.86 33.20 29.85
C THR A 90 7.44 33.42 28.40
N VAL A 91 8.41 33.55 27.51
CA VAL A 91 8.20 33.49 26.06
C VAL A 91 8.43 32.06 25.56
N THR A 92 7.54 31.56 24.72
CA THR A 92 7.71 30.26 24.03
C THR A 92 7.81 30.50 22.53
N LEU A 93 8.87 29.96 21.92
CA LEU A 93 9.15 30.00 20.50
C LEU A 93 8.85 28.64 19.87
N SER A 94 8.14 28.66 18.74
CA SER A 94 7.83 27.48 17.93
C SER A 94 8.36 27.70 16.52
N ALA A 95 9.43 26.99 16.16
CA ALA A 95 10.07 27.09 14.85
C ALA A 95 9.87 25.80 14.04
N SER A 96 9.70 25.93 12.72
CA SER A 96 9.65 24.80 11.80
C SER A 96 10.89 24.79 10.90
N PHE A 97 11.20 23.62 10.34
CA PHE A 97 12.27 23.50 9.37
C PHE A 97 11.98 22.36 8.39
N SER A 98 12.64 22.39 7.24
CA SER A 98 12.66 21.30 6.28
C SER A 98 14.08 21.06 5.76
N ASP A 99 14.44 19.79 5.58
CA ASP A 99 15.68 19.35 4.96
C ASP A 99 15.31 18.48 3.74
N PRO A 100 15.78 18.84 2.52
CA PRO A 100 15.51 18.09 1.30
C PRO A 100 15.96 16.63 1.34
N ASP A 101 16.93 16.28 2.19
CA ASP A 101 17.34 14.89 2.43
C ASP A 101 16.86 14.40 3.81
N PRO A 102 15.80 13.58 3.88
CA PRO A 102 15.30 13.07 5.15
C PRO A 102 16.25 12.09 5.85
N SER A 103 17.30 11.60 5.17
CA SER A 103 18.34 10.77 5.78
C SER A 103 19.39 11.57 6.56
N ASP A 104 19.38 12.90 6.43
CA ASP A 104 20.31 13.81 7.11
C ASP A 104 19.96 14.06 8.60
N GLY A 105 18.99 13.32 9.15
CA GLY A 105 18.66 13.34 10.58
C GLY A 105 19.66 12.58 11.46
N PRO A 106 19.65 12.78 12.79
CA PRO A 106 18.85 13.78 13.52
C PRO A 106 19.41 15.20 13.36
N TRP A 107 18.53 16.20 13.34
CA TRP A 107 18.91 17.61 13.20
C TRP A 107 19.12 18.26 14.57
N GLY A 108 20.32 18.77 14.81
CA GLY A 108 20.61 19.60 15.98
C GLY A 108 20.08 21.02 15.77
N TYR A 109 19.56 21.66 16.81
CA TYR A 109 19.12 23.05 16.75
C TYR A 109 19.71 23.90 17.87
N THR A 110 19.78 25.21 17.62
CA THR A 110 20.19 26.23 18.59
C THR A 110 19.29 27.47 18.43
N VAL A 111 18.65 27.88 19.52
CA VAL A 111 17.92 29.15 19.64
C VAL A 111 18.77 30.08 20.50
N ASN A 112 19.27 31.16 19.91
CA ASN A 112 20.06 32.16 20.64
C ASN A 112 19.15 33.33 21.00
N TRP A 113 18.90 33.55 22.28
CA TRP A 113 17.91 34.53 22.76
C TRP A 113 18.37 35.98 22.66
N GLY A 114 19.59 36.24 22.19
CA GLY A 114 20.09 37.60 21.95
C GLY A 114 20.48 38.38 23.21
N ASP A 115 20.27 37.82 24.40
CA ASP A 115 20.73 38.33 25.69
C ASP A 115 22.00 37.62 26.22
N GLY A 116 22.61 36.79 25.37
CA GLY A 116 23.79 35.98 25.71
C GLY A 116 23.46 34.56 26.16
N THR A 117 22.18 34.20 26.26
CA THR A 117 21.73 32.84 26.56
C THR A 117 21.25 32.10 25.30
N SER A 118 21.21 30.77 25.37
CA SER A 118 20.76 29.93 24.25
C SER A 118 20.13 28.62 24.72
N SER A 119 19.15 28.13 23.96
CA SER A 119 18.57 26.79 24.10
C SER A 119 19.03 25.90 22.94
N THR A 120 19.42 24.66 23.23
CA THR A 120 19.91 23.70 22.23
C THR A 120 19.24 22.34 22.37
N GLY A 121 19.05 21.62 21.27
CA GLY A 121 18.52 20.26 21.29
C GLY A 121 18.69 19.56 19.95
N SER A 122 18.02 18.42 19.78
CA SER A 122 17.99 17.68 18.51
C SER A 122 16.62 17.07 18.27
N THR A 123 16.19 16.95 17.02
CA THR A 123 14.95 16.28 16.63
C THR A 123 15.21 15.18 15.59
N PRO A 124 14.60 13.99 15.74
CA PRO A 124 14.67 12.94 14.74
C PRO A 124 13.70 13.15 13.57
N SER A 125 12.78 14.11 13.67
CA SER A 125 11.74 14.36 12.68
C SER A 125 11.62 15.85 12.34
N GLN A 126 11.26 16.11 11.08
CA GLN A 126 10.94 17.45 10.57
C GLN A 126 9.46 17.82 10.76
N THR A 127 8.59 16.87 11.13
CA THR A 127 7.14 17.12 11.28
C THR A 127 6.77 17.82 12.60
N ALA A 128 7.55 17.62 13.66
CA ALA A 128 7.33 18.29 14.93
C ALA A 128 8.10 19.62 14.98
N PRO A 129 7.47 20.74 15.38
CA PRO A 129 8.17 22.01 15.51
C PRO A 129 9.18 21.97 16.66
N ILE A 130 10.25 22.74 16.50
CA ILE A 130 11.22 23.04 17.55
C ILE A 130 10.55 23.98 18.54
N SER A 131 10.38 23.54 19.78
CA SER A 131 9.83 24.34 20.88
C SER A 131 10.92 24.70 21.89
N ALA A 132 11.05 25.98 22.23
CA ALA A 132 11.97 26.49 23.24
C ALA A 132 11.35 27.64 24.04
N ALA A 133 11.63 27.72 25.34
CA ALA A 133 11.12 28.76 26.22
C ALA A 133 12.24 29.57 26.87
N HIS A 134 11.96 30.84 27.19
CA HIS A 134 12.89 31.77 27.84
C HIS A 134 12.17 32.86 28.65
N VAL A 135 12.90 33.55 29.55
CA VAL A 135 12.37 34.67 30.33
C VAL A 135 13.32 35.86 30.22
N TYR A 136 12.82 37.01 29.78
CA TYR A 136 13.59 38.25 29.75
C TYR A 136 13.34 39.07 31.01
N SER A 137 14.39 39.67 31.57
CA SER A 137 14.29 40.50 32.78
C SER A 137 14.29 42.01 32.49
N THR A 138 14.58 42.41 31.26
CA THR A 138 14.79 43.82 30.87
C THR A 138 13.95 44.20 29.68
N VAL A 139 13.36 45.40 29.73
CA VAL A 139 12.68 46.05 28.59
C VAL A 139 13.71 46.37 27.51
N ALA A 140 13.65 45.63 26.41
CA ALA A 140 14.52 45.76 25.24
C ALA A 140 13.94 44.95 24.06
N SER A 141 14.51 45.14 22.87
CA SER A 141 14.25 44.27 21.71
C SER A 141 15.44 43.35 21.47
N PHE A 142 15.16 42.07 21.32
CA PHE A 142 16.15 41.01 21.11
C PHE A 142 15.97 40.40 19.72
N ARG A 143 17.08 40.21 19.01
CA ARG A 143 17.10 39.42 17.78
C ARG A 143 17.43 37.98 18.16
N VAL A 144 16.56 37.04 17.80
CA VAL A 144 16.66 35.63 18.19
C VAL A 144 16.92 34.75 16.97
N PRO A 145 18.19 34.40 16.69
CA PRO A 145 18.52 33.43 15.65
C PRO A 145 18.15 32.00 16.05
N VAL A 146 17.47 31.30 15.15
CA VAL A 146 17.19 29.86 15.21
C VAL A 146 18.02 29.19 14.13
N THR A 147 18.93 28.32 14.53
CA THR A 147 19.83 27.57 13.63
C THR A 147 19.49 26.08 13.71
N VAL A 148 19.39 25.41 12.57
CA VAL A 148 19.20 23.96 12.47
C VAL A 148 20.35 23.38 11.66
N THR A 149 20.97 22.32 12.17
CA THR A 149 22.17 21.68 11.61
C THR A 149 21.89 20.21 11.39
N ASN A 150 22.16 19.74 10.18
CA ASN A 150 21.95 18.34 9.81
C ASN A 150 23.15 17.45 10.20
N SER A 151 23.03 16.13 10.03
CA SER A 151 24.06 15.16 10.43
C SER A 151 25.39 15.33 9.67
N GLY A 152 25.33 15.89 8.46
CA GLY A 152 26.49 16.30 7.65
C GLY A 152 27.18 17.59 8.14
N GLY A 153 26.66 18.24 9.17
CA GLY A 153 27.20 19.48 9.73
C GLY A 153 26.80 20.75 8.97
N ILE A 154 25.82 20.66 8.07
CA ILE A 154 25.33 21.78 7.26
C ILE A 154 24.19 22.47 8.02
N SER A 155 24.29 23.79 8.17
CA SER A 155 23.29 24.57 8.91
C SER A 155 22.44 25.48 8.02
N GLY A 156 21.15 25.56 8.36
CA GLY A 156 20.20 26.61 7.99
C GLY A 156 19.88 27.52 9.18
N MET A 157 19.44 28.75 8.90
CA MET A 157 19.10 29.72 9.95
C MET A 157 17.97 30.64 9.51
N ASP A 158 17.12 31.00 10.46
CA ASP A 158 16.17 32.12 10.37
C ASP A 158 16.14 32.90 11.70
N THR A 159 15.56 34.09 11.72
CA THR A 159 15.55 34.95 12.92
C THR A 159 14.19 35.58 13.19
N VAL A 160 13.83 35.62 14.47
CA VAL A 160 12.62 36.28 14.98
C VAL A 160 12.98 37.42 15.94
N ALA A 161 12.17 38.47 16.03
CA ALA A 161 12.34 39.52 17.03
C ALA A 161 11.47 39.26 18.27
N VAL A 162 12.05 39.45 19.46
CA VAL A 162 11.30 39.47 20.73
C VAL A 162 11.39 40.86 21.34
N THR A 163 10.25 41.52 21.52
CA THR A 163 10.16 42.87 22.13
C THR A 163 9.59 42.78 23.53
N VAL A 164 10.36 43.22 24.52
CA VAL A 164 9.98 43.21 25.93
C VAL A 164 9.55 44.61 26.35
N VAL A 165 8.31 44.78 26.81
CA VAL A 165 7.71 46.08 27.19
C VAL A 165 7.23 46.07 28.65
N ALA A 166 7.17 47.23 29.31
CA ALA A 166 6.67 47.30 30.68
C ALA A 166 5.16 46.95 30.76
N PRO A 167 4.71 46.17 31.75
CA PRO A 167 3.30 45.83 31.92
C PRO A 167 2.47 47.06 32.31
N PRO A 168 1.23 47.21 31.79
CA PRO A 168 0.33 48.26 32.25
C PRO A 168 -0.01 48.16 33.74
N VAL A 169 -0.31 49.31 34.35
CA VAL A 169 -0.73 49.41 35.76
C VAL A 169 -2.13 50.01 35.84
N LEU A 170 -2.98 49.41 36.67
CA LEU A 170 -4.30 49.89 37.05
C LEU A 170 -4.30 50.11 38.58
N VAL A 171 -4.62 51.30 39.07
CA VAL A 171 -4.54 51.64 40.51
C VAL A 171 -5.73 52.48 40.96
N GLY A 172 -6.31 52.18 42.13
CA GLY A 172 -7.55 52.83 42.53
C GLY A 172 -8.17 52.24 43.80
N ALA A 173 -9.35 52.75 44.12
CA ALA A 173 -10.21 52.36 45.24
C ALA A 173 -11.60 53.00 45.04
N GLY A 174 -12.56 52.58 45.87
CA GLY A 174 -13.92 53.10 45.95
C GLY A 174 -14.16 53.89 47.22
N ASP A 175 -15.34 54.49 47.32
CA ASP A 175 -15.82 55.10 48.57
C ASP A 175 -14.84 56.20 49.01
N ILE A 176 -14.67 57.18 48.13
CA ILE A 176 -13.47 58.03 48.10
C ILE A 176 -13.65 59.31 48.91
N ALA A 177 -14.31 60.32 48.35
CA ALA A 177 -14.16 61.69 48.82
C ALA A 177 -15.24 62.09 49.81
N ASP A 178 -14.89 62.15 51.09
CA ASP A 178 -15.71 62.69 52.18
C ASP A 178 -15.05 63.97 52.74
N CYS A 179 -15.67 65.12 52.48
CA CYS A 179 -15.19 66.43 52.93
C CYS A 179 -15.05 66.57 54.46
N THR A 180 -15.61 65.65 55.25
CA THR A 180 -15.50 65.67 56.72
C THR A 180 -14.22 64.99 57.23
N ARG A 181 -13.43 64.41 56.33
CA ARG A 181 -12.26 63.56 56.64
C ARG A 181 -11.06 63.96 55.79
N ASN A 182 -9.90 63.35 56.07
CA ASN A 182 -8.66 63.57 55.30
C ASN A 182 -8.07 62.27 54.73
N GLN A 183 -8.76 61.13 54.87
CA GLN A 183 -8.29 59.84 54.38
C GLN A 183 -8.20 59.83 52.85
N ASP A 184 -9.14 60.47 52.16
CA ASP A 184 -9.17 60.68 50.70
C ASP A 184 -7.92 61.40 50.16
N SER A 185 -7.40 62.37 50.92
CA SER A 185 -6.15 63.06 50.61
C SER A 185 -4.94 62.14 50.80
N LEU A 186 -4.95 61.29 51.83
CA LEU A 186 -3.85 60.37 52.13
C LEU A 186 -3.77 59.24 51.09
N THR A 187 -4.91 58.70 50.64
CA THR A 187 -4.96 57.70 49.56
C THR A 187 -4.56 58.32 48.23
N ALA A 188 -5.02 59.54 47.91
CA ALA A 188 -4.59 60.27 46.73
C ALA A 188 -3.07 60.48 46.68
N ASN A 189 -2.43 60.74 47.82
CA ASN A 189 -0.97 60.94 47.87
C ASN A 189 -0.17 59.68 47.50
N LEU A 190 -0.71 58.47 47.72
CA LEU A 190 -0.07 57.23 47.28
C LEU A 190 0.05 57.18 45.75
N MET A 191 -0.98 57.68 45.06
CA MET A 191 -1.07 57.64 43.61
C MET A 191 -0.17 58.65 42.89
N ASP A 192 0.37 59.66 43.59
CA ASP A 192 1.26 60.67 42.99
C ASP A 192 2.56 60.04 42.43
N THR A 193 3.01 58.92 43.01
CA THR A 193 4.21 58.19 42.58
C THR A 193 3.93 56.92 41.77
N ILE A 194 2.65 56.60 41.54
CA ILE A 194 2.25 55.36 40.84
C ILE A 194 1.75 55.73 39.45
N PRO A 195 2.56 55.51 38.37
CA PRO A 195 2.10 55.72 37.01
C PRO A 195 1.07 54.64 36.61
N GLY A 196 0.28 54.90 35.56
CA GLY A 196 -0.73 53.97 35.05
C GLY A 196 -2.12 54.59 34.99
N THR A 197 -3.11 53.75 34.69
CA THR A 197 -4.53 54.11 34.65
C THR A 197 -5.10 54.10 36.06
N VAL A 198 -5.97 55.07 36.38
CA VAL A 198 -6.66 55.13 37.67
C VAL A 198 -8.06 54.59 37.52
N PHE A 199 -8.48 53.65 38.35
CA PHE A 199 -9.90 53.29 38.47
C PHE A 199 -10.51 53.96 39.69
N ALA A 200 -11.81 54.23 39.61
CA ALA A 200 -12.64 54.59 40.74
C ALA A 200 -13.93 53.81 40.59
N ASP A 201 -14.15 52.85 41.48
CA ASP A 201 -15.17 51.80 41.36
C ASP A 201 -16.51 52.19 42.04
N GLY A 202 -16.72 53.46 42.38
CA GLY A 202 -18.02 54.00 42.77
C GLY A 202 -17.97 54.81 44.06
N ASP A 203 -19.08 55.47 44.38
CA ASP A 203 -19.21 56.41 45.50
C ASP A 203 -18.03 57.36 45.59
N ASN A 204 -17.80 58.00 44.45
CA ASN A 204 -16.63 58.83 44.27
C ASN A 204 -16.68 60.04 45.22
N ALA A 205 -17.88 60.53 45.58
CA ALA A 205 -18.02 61.71 46.44
C ALA A 205 -19.24 61.63 47.38
N TYR A 206 -19.06 62.08 48.63
CA TYR A 206 -20.05 62.09 49.70
C TYR A 206 -20.43 63.50 50.15
N PRO A 207 -21.68 63.71 50.64
CA PRO A 207 -22.70 62.70 50.88
C PRO A 207 -23.54 62.34 49.65
N ASP A 208 -23.37 63.03 48.52
CA ASP A 208 -24.10 62.77 47.28
C ASP A 208 -23.27 63.14 46.04
N GLY A 209 -23.67 62.63 44.88
CA GLY A 209 -23.03 62.91 43.58
C GLY A 209 -23.30 64.28 42.98
N SER A 210 -23.65 65.31 43.74
CA SER A 210 -23.93 66.64 43.19
C SER A 210 -22.67 67.32 42.64
N SER A 211 -22.86 68.20 41.65
CA SER A 211 -21.75 68.99 41.07
C SER A 211 -20.99 69.81 42.12
N THR A 212 -21.67 70.22 43.19
CA THR A 212 -21.06 70.94 44.32
C THR A 212 -20.13 70.03 45.12
N VAL A 213 -20.56 68.81 45.43
CA VAL A 213 -19.77 67.84 46.19
C VAL A 213 -18.56 67.39 45.37
N TYR A 214 -18.73 67.09 44.08
CA TYR A 214 -17.60 66.80 43.18
C TYR A 214 -16.57 67.93 43.13
N LYS A 215 -17.03 69.19 43.06
CA LYS A 215 -16.16 70.36 43.05
C LYS A 215 -15.40 70.56 44.36
N ASN A 216 -16.05 70.30 45.49
CA ASN A 216 -15.54 70.68 46.80
C ASN A 216 -14.82 69.53 47.55
N CYS A 217 -15.18 68.27 47.30
CA CYS A 217 -14.64 67.11 48.00
C CYS A 217 -13.71 66.28 47.08
N TYR A 218 -14.22 65.80 45.94
CA TYR A 218 -13.43 64.95 45.04
C TYR A 218 -12.35 65.72 44.28
N ASN A 219 -12.68 66.88 43.71
CA ASN A 219 -11.78 67.63 42.83
C ASN A 219 -10.47 68.08 43.53
N PRO A 220 -10.49 68.55 44.79
CA PRO A 220 -9.26 68.91 45.50
C PRO A 220 -8.33 67.73 45.83
N THR A 221 -8.86 66.52 45.94
CA THR A 221 -8.09 65.32 46.33
C THR A 221 -7.79 64.45 45.11
N TRP A 222 -8.68 63.53 44.76
CA TRP A 222 -8.52 62.58 43.66
C TRP A 222 -8.69 63.23 42.27
N GLY A 223 -9.35 64.38 42.17
CA GLY A 223 -9.59 65.08 40.90
C GLY A 223 -8.33 65.47 40.13
N ARG A 224 -7.17 65.57 40.79
CA ARG A 224 -5.89 65.80 40.11
C ARG A 224 -5.47 64.66 39.17
N PHE A 225 -6.04 63.47 39.36
CA PHE A 225 -5.79 62.32 38.48
C PHE A 225 -6.83 62.14 37.38
N LYS A 226 -7.83 63.01 37.30
CA LYS A 226 -8.98 62.89 36.37
C LYS A 226 -8.59 62.59 34.93
N ALA A 227 -7.48 63.12 34.43
CA ALA A 227 -7.00 62.88 33.06
C ALA A 227 -6.66 61.39 32.78
N ARG A 228 -6.33 60.63 33.82
CA ARG A 228 -6.02 59.19 33.76
C ARG A 228 -7.04 58.34 34.52
N THR A 229 -8.13 58.93 35.01
CA THR A 229 -9.19 58.22 35.74
C THR A 229 -10.22 57.62 34.78
N LYS A 230 -10.58 56.37 35.04
CA LYS A 230 -11.68 55.61 34.44
C LYS A 230 -12.68 55.30 35.57
N PRO A 231 -13.72 56.13 35.73
CA PRO A 231 -14.64 56.04 36.85
C PRO A 231 -15.87 55.19 36.51
N VAL A 232 -16.53 54.67 37.54
CA VAL A 232 -17.93 54.18 37.53
C VAL A 232 -18.73 54.85 38.65
N PRO A 233 -20.06 54.92 38.56
CA PRO A 233 -20.89 55.54 39.59
C PRO A 233 -21.33 54.54 40.68
N GLY A 234 -21.43 55.03 41.92
CA GLY A 234 -22.02 54.28 43.05
C GLY A 234 -23.41 54.80 43.48
N ASN A 235 -23.99 54.24 44.54
CA ASN A 235 -25.33 54.62 44.99
C ASN A 235 -25.39 56.08 45.49
N HIS A 236 -24.33 56.60 46.10
CA HIS A 236 -24.26 58.01 46.49
C HIS A 236 -24.23 58.95 45.27
N ASP A 237 -23.68 58.50 44.13
CA ASP A 237 -23.74 59.26 42.88
C ASP A 237 -25.19 59.43 42.38
N TYR A 238 -26.00 58.38 42.54
CA TYR A 238 -27.41 58.31 42.15
C TYR A 238 -28.39 58.95 43.13
N LEU A 239 -27.93 59.43 44.29
CA LEU A 239 -28.72 60.35 45.13
C LEU A 239 -29.04 61.65 44.39
N THR A 240 -28.31 61.97 43.31
CA THR A 240 -28.73 62.94 42.32
C THR A 240 -29.40 62.26 41.13
N SER A 241 -30.53 62.82 40.68
CA SER A 241 -31.31 62.24 39.57
C SER A 241 -30.42 61.97 38.34
N GLY A 242 -30.39 60.71 37.92
CA GLY A 242 -29.61 60.22 36.78
C GLY A 242 -28.09 60.34 36.95
N ALA A 243 -27.58 60.46 38.18
CA ALA A 243 -26.17 60.72 38.48
C ALA A 243 -25.61 61.93 37.70
N SER A 244 -26.43 62.98 37.57
CA SER A 244 -26.12 64.12 36.69
C SER A 244 -24.82 64.84 37.04
N GLY A 245 -24.45 64.93 38.32
CA GLY A 245 -23.18 65.53 38.74
C GLY A 245 -21.96 64.68 38.38
N TYR A 246 -22.05 63.35 38.53
CA TYR A 246 -21.02 62.39 38.08
C TYR A 246 -20.72 62.53 36.59
N PHE A 247 -21.76 62.45 35.73
CA PHE A 247 -21.57 62.56 34.27
C PHE A 247 -21.08 63.95 33.85
N THR A 248 -21.55 65.02 34.51
CA THR A 248 -21.07 66.39 34.24
C THR A 248 -19.60 66.54 34.61
N TYR A 249 -19.18 65.96 35.74
CA TYR A 249 -17.81 66.07 36.20
C TYR A 249 -16.87 65.25 35.31
N PHE A 250 -17.10 63.95 35.12
CA PHE A 250 -16.16 63.09 34.39
C PHE A 250 -16.27 63.17 32.86
N GLY A 251 -17.40 63.64 32.33
CA GLY A 251 -17.60 63.78 30.88
C GLY A 251 -17.44 62.44 30.15
N SER A 252 -16.69 62.44 29.04
CA SER A 252 -16.48 61.22 28.24
C SER A 252 -15.70 60.12 28.95
N ALA A 253 -15.00 60.41 30.05
CA ALA A 253 -14.31 59.38 30.83
C ALA A 253 -15.30 58.41 31.48
N ALA A 254 -16.52 58.84 31.77
CA ALA A 254 -17.60 58.03 32.35
C ALA A 254 -18.40 57.20 31.32
N GLY A 255 -17.91 57.09 30.09
CA GLY A 255 -18.64 56.47 28.99
C GLY A 255 -19.78 57.34 28.45
N ALA A 256 -20.75 56.71 27.79
CA ALA A 256 -21.90 57.44 27.26
C ALA A 256 -22.77 57.99 28.41
N SER A 257 -23.12 59.28 28.31
CA SER A 257 -23.95 59.97 29.32
C SER A 257 -25.24 59.21 29.61
N GLY A 258 -25.54 58.98 30.88
CA GLY A 258 -26.72 58.26 31.35
C GLY A 258 -26.58 56.73 31.35
N LYS A 259 -25.46 56.17 30.88
CA LYS A 259 -25.18 54.72 30.94
C LYS A 259 -24.23 54.37 32.08
N GLY A 260 -23.06 54.99 32.12
CA GLY A 260 -22.06 54.75 33.17
C GLY A 260 -21.32 53.41 33.06
N TYR A 261 -21.46 52.70 31.93
CA TYR A 261 -20.73 51.47 31.61
C TYR A 261 -20.05 51.58 30.24
N TYR A 262 -18.85 51.01 30.12
CA TYR A 262 -17.99 51.06 28.93
C TYR A 262 -16.80 50.09 29.08
N SER A 263 -16.02 49.89 28.02
CA SER A 263 -14.80 49.09 28.06
C SER A 263 -13.64 49.76 27.33
N TYR A 264 -12.43 49.26 27.57
CA TYR A 264 -11.21 49.71 26.91
C TYR A 264 -10.12 48.64 27.02
N ASP A 265 -9.18 48.64 26.07
CA ASP A 265 -8.01 47.77 26.13
C ASP A 265 -6.87 48.48 26.87
N LEU A 266 -6.19 47.74 27.75
CA LEU A 266 -5.02 48.21 28.48
C LEU A 266 -3.88 47.20 28.31
N GLY A 267 -3.01 47.44 27.32
CA GLY A 267 -2.01 46.48 26.88
C GLY A 267 -2.66 45.24 26.25
N THR A 268 -2.41 44.07 26.82
CA THR A 268 -2.99 42.79 26.40
C THR A 268 -4.30 42.45 27.09
N TRP A 269 -4.80 43.32 27.98
CA TRP A 269 -6.01 43.12 28.76
C TRP A 269 -7.21 43.86 28.17
N HIS A 270 -8.37 43.23 28.24
CA HIS A 270 -9.66 43.89 28.06
C HIS A 270 -10.21 44.29 29.42
N VAL A 271 -10.56 45.57 29.59
CA VAL A 271 -11.02 46.14 30.86
C VAL A 271 -12.44 46.66 30.72
N VAL A 272 -13.33 46.19 31.60
CA VAL A 272 -14.76 46.51 31.59
C VAL A 272 -15.13 47.33 32.84
N ALA A 273 -15.79 48.46 32.62
CA ALA A 273 -16.32 49.33 33.67
C ALA A 273 -17.85 49.21 33.66
N LEU A 274 -18.45 48.73 34.77
CA LEU A 274 -19.88 48.47 34.86
C LEU A 274 -20.58 49.38 35.89
N ASN A 275 -21.88 49.56 35.70
CA ASN A 275 -22.73 50.41 36.54
C ASN A 275 -23.73 49.54 37.31
N SER A 276 -23.49 49.36 38.60
CA SER A 276 -24.35 48.54 39.47
C SER A 276 -25.55 49.28 40.06
N ASN A 277 -25.87 50.48 39.57
CA ASN A 277 -27.00 51.31 40.02
C ASN A 277 -28.13 51.43 38.98
N ILE A 278 -28.03 50.68 37.89
CA ILE A 278 -29.06 50.56 36.86
C ILE A 278 -29.48 49.09 36.71
N ALA A 279 -30.37 48.78 35.77
CA ALA A 279 -30.77 47.39 35.53
C ALA A 279 -29.56 46.50 35.15
N MET A 280 -29.39 45.40 35.89
CA MET A 280 -28.33 44.40 35.72
C MET A 280 -28.86 43.00 35.40
N ASN A 281 -30.18 42.80 35.46
CA ASN A 281 -30.80 41.51 35.19
C ASN A 281 -30.51 41.02 33.76
N VAL A 282 -30.60 39.71 33.55
CA VAL A 282 -30.55 39.07 32.23
C VAL A 282 -31.50 39.79 31.26
N GLY A 283 -31.00 40.18 30.09
CA GLY A 283 -31.75 40.93 29.07
C GLY A 283 -31.80 42.45 29.30
N SER A 284 -31.16 42.98 30.35
CA SER A 284 -31.03 44.42 30.54
C SER A 284 -30.12 45.04 29.45
N PRO A 285 -30.27 46.33 29.11
CA PRO A 285 -29.42 46.96 28.10
C PRO A 285 -27.93 46.98 28.43
N GLN A 286 -27.55 46.85 29.71
CA GLN A 286 -26.17 46.74 30.16
C GLN A 286 -25.66 45.31 29.99
N GLU A 287 -26.41 44.31 30.46
CA GLU A 287 -26.06 42.89 30.35
C GLU A 287 -25.94 42.45 28.88
N VAL A 288 -26.88 42.85 28.02
CA VAL A 288 -26.82 42.56 26.57
C VAL A 288 -25.61 43.23 25.91
N TRP A 289 -25.26 44.44 26.36
CA TRP A 289 -24.06 45.13 25.86
C TRP A 289 -22.78 44.42 26.32
N LEU A 290 -22.73 44.00 27.59
CA LEU A 290 -21.58 43.31 28.18
C LEU A 290 -21.26 42.03 27.41
N LYS A 291 -22.25 41.18 27.13
CA LYS A 291 -22.09 39.99 26.28
C LYS A 291 -21.50 40.30 24.92
N ALA A 292 -22.03 41.33 24.26
CA ALA A 292 -21.58 41.72 22.93
C ALA A 292 -20.15 42.30 22.93
N ASP A 293 -19.78 42.99 24.01
CA ASP A 293 -18.45 43.58 24.18
C ASP A 293 -17.40 42.49 24.46
N LEU A 294 -17.69 41.58 25.39
CA LEU A 294 -16.85 40.42 25.71
C LEU A 294 -16.63 39.53 24.48
N ALA A 295 -17.69 39.23 23.73
CA ALA A 295 -17.60 38.43 22.50
C ALA A 295 -16.79 39.10 21.38
N LYS A 296 -16.61 40.43 21.43
CA LYS A 296 -15.83 41.18 20.44
C LYS A 296 -14.35 41.26 20.81
N SER A 297 -14.01 41.09 22.08
CA SER A 297 -12.63 41.14 22.54
C SER A 297 -11.83 39.97 21.98
N THR A 298 -10.61 40.25 21.53
CA THR A 298 -9.61 39.22 21.17
C THR A 298 -8.52 39.08 22.22
N LYS A 299 -8.68 39.77 23.36
CA LYS A 299 -7.75 39.73 24.48
C LYS A 299 -8.01 38.47 25.29
N ARG A 300 -6.92 37.81 25.69
CA ARG A 300 -7.00 36.61 26.53
C ARG A 300 -7.46 36.95 27.96
N CYS A 301 -6.94 38.04 28.52
CA CYS A 301 -7.19 38.40 29.91
C CYS A 301 -8.27 39.48 30.00
N THR A 302 -9.25 39.29 30.90
CA THR A 302 -10.33 40.25 31.16
C THR A 302 -10.39 40.66 32.63
N LEU A 303 -10.54 41.96 32.88
CA LEU A 303 -10.76 42.55 34.21
C LEU A 303 -12.04 43.37 34.18
N ALA A 304 -12.82 43.34 35.26
CA ALA A 304 -13.96 44.24 35.42
C ALA A 304 -13.93 45.00 36.76
N TYR A 305 -14.60 46.14 36.82
CA TYR A 305 -14.85 46.86 38.07
C TYR A 305 -16.17 47.63 38.06
N TRP A 306 -16.83 47.69 39.22
CA TRP A 306 -18.10 48.39 39.48
C TRP A 306 -18.32 48.60 41.00
N HIS A 307 -19.48 49.09 41.44
CA HIS A 307 -19.65 49.50 42.83
C HIS A 307 -20.07 48.41 43.83
N HIS A 308 -21.22 47.76 43.65
CA HIS A 308 -21.78 46.83 44.64
C HIS A 308 -21.12 45.43 44.58
N PRO A 309 -20.62 44.84 45.69
CA PRO A 309 -19.98 43.53 45.68
C PRO A 309 -20.99 42.38 45.50
N LEU A 310 -20.61 41.32 44.78
CA LEU A 310 -21.40 40.08 44.76
C LEU A 310 -21.13 39.27 46.03
N PHE A 311 -19.91 39.32 46.55
CA PHE A 311 -19.49 38.65 47.76
C PHE A 311 -18.83 39.64 48.70
N SER A 312 -19.31 39.69 49.94
CA SER A 312 -18.73 40.57 50.95
C SER A 312 -19.03 40.07 52.35
N SER A 313 -18.03 40.19 53.23
CA SER A 313 -18.12 40.07 54.68
C SER A 313 -18.25 41.44 55.34
N GLY A 314 -18.30 42.53 54.57
CA GLY A 314 -18.52 43.89 55.02
C GLY A 314 -19.91 44.11 55.63
N ASN A 315 -20.12 45.32 56.14
CA ASN A 315 -21.33 45.68 56.88
C ASN A 315 -22.57 45.79 55.98
N GLU A 316 -22.42 46.26 54.75
CA GLU A 316 -23.50 46.36 53.77
C GLU A 316 -23.74 45.00 53.08
N GLY A 317 -22.69 44.19 52.93
CA GLY A 317 -22.76 42.79 52.55
C GLY A 317 -22.97 42.56 51.05
N ALA A 318 -23.26 41.31 50.70
CA ALA A 318 -23.41 40.85 49.33
C ALA A 318 -24.67 41.40 48.62
N HIS A 319 -24.51 41.82 47.35
CA HIS A 319 -25.58 42.27 46.46
C HIS A 319 -25.82 41.26 45.33
N PRO A 320 -26.71 40.26 45.53
CA PRO A 320 -26.96 39.18 44.57
C PRO A 320 -27.53 39.67 43.23
N GLU A 321 -28.03 40.89 43.15
CA GLU A 321 -28.53 41.52 41.92
C GLU A 321 -27.42 41.72 40.87
N THR A 322 -26.15 41.70 41.28
CA THR A 322 -24.98 41.80 40.40
C THR A 322 -24.61 40.47 39.74
N GLN A 323 -25.16 39.35 40.24
CA GLN A 323 -24.82 38.00 39.81
C GLN A 323 -24.90 37.77 38.29
N PRO A 324 -25.89 38.31 37.54
CA PRO A 324 -25.92 38.13 36.08
C PRO A 324 -24.71 38.75 35.35
N LEU A 325 -24.22 39.90 35.80
CA LEU A 325 -23.03 40.53 35.22
C LEU A 325 -21.77 39.73 35.55
N PHE A 326 -21.69 39.23 36.79
CA PHE A 326 -20.59 38.36 37.23
C PHE A 326 -20.60 37.03 36.46
N GLN A 327 -21.78 36.48 36.18
CA GLN A 327 -21.95 35.28 35.35
C GLN A 327 -21.43 35.50 33.93
N ASP A 328 -21.80 36.60 33.28
CA ASP A 328 -21.32 36.89 31.91
C ASP A 328 -19.80 37.08 31.86
N LEU A 329 -19.22 37.68 32.90
CA LEU A 329 -17.77 37.83 33.04
C LEU A 329 -17.10 36.47 33.27
N TYR A 330 -17.69 35.61 34.10
CA TYR A 330 -17.19 34.26 34.39
C TYR A 330 -17.22 33.41 33.11
N ASP A 331 -18.34 33.43 32.39
CA ASP A 331 -18.53 32.80 31.08
C ASP A 331 -17.58 33.36 30.01
N ALA A 332 -17.07 34.58 30.17
CA ALA A 332 -16.09 35.16 29.25
C ALA A 332 -14.63 34.99 29.69
N GLY A 333 -14.37 34.34 30.83
CA GLY A 333 -13.01 34.14 31.35
C GLY A 333 -12.42 35.40 31.96
N ALA A 334 -13.23 36.18 32.68
CA ALA A 334 -12.70 37.27 33.47
C ALA A 334 -11.90 36.74 34.67
N GLU A 335 -10.82 37.43 34.99
CA GLU A 335 -9.84 36.99 35.99
C GLU A 335 -10.09 37.60 37.36
N VAL A 336 -10.53 38.85 37.33
CA VAL A 336 -10.62 39.70 38.51
C VAL A 336 -11.72 40.73 38.36
N VAL A 337 -12.47 40.89 39.43
CA VAL A 337 -13.51 41.89 39.62
C VAL A 337 -13.09 42.76 40.81
N VAL A 338 -13.08 44.07 40.63
CA VAL A 338 -12.82 45.02 41.71
C VAL A 338 -14.09 45.80 42.02
N VAL A 339 -14.46 45.85 43.29
CA VAL A 339 -15.71 46.48 43.77
C VAL A 339 -15.48 47.37 44.98
N GLY A 340 -16.42 48.28 45.27
CA GLY A 340 -16.40 49.15 46.45
C GLY A 340 -17.59 48.88 47.36
N HIS A 341 -18.28 49.95 47.75
CA HIS A 341 -19.53 50.00 48.53
C HIS A 341 -19.39 49.58 49.99
N ASP A 342 -18.83 48.40 50.23
CA ASP A 342 -18.40 48.02 51.56
C ASP A 342 -17.09 48.72 51.89
N HIS A 343 -17.11 49.50 52.97
CA HIS A 343 -15.96 50.32 53.36
C HIS A 343 -14.89 49.50 54.09
N ASP A 344 -14.35 48.50 53.41
CA ASP A 344 -13.27 47.63 53.86
C ASP A 344 -12.45 47.10 52.67
N TYR A 345 -11.40 46.32 52.98
CA TYR A 345 -10.65 45.55 52.01
C TYR A 345 -10.98 44.08 52.20
N GLU A 346 -11.43 43.42 51.14
CA GLU A 346 -11.62 41.97 51.15
C GLU A 346 -11.16 41.37 49.82
N ARG A 347 -10.47 40.23 49.87
CA ARG A 347 -10.09 39.47 48.69
C ARG A 347 -10.55 38.03 48.83
N PHE A 348 -11.27 37.56 47.82
CA PHE A 348 -11.76 36.20 47.74
C PHE A 348 -10.81 35.30 46.94
N ALA A 349 -10.85 33.99 47.19
CA ALA A 349 -10.30 32.99 46.29
C ALA A 349 -11.06 33.02 44.94
N PRO A 350 -10.45 32.54 43.83
CA PRO A 350 -11.15 32.34 42.58
C PRO A 350 -12.42 31.52 42.79
N GLN A 351 -13.57 32.06 42.41
CA GLN A 351 -14.86 31.42 42.65
C GLN A 351 -15.87 31.67 41.53
N SER A 352 -16.83 30.76 41.41
CA SER A 352 -17.95 30.86 40.47
C SER A 352 -18.98 31.91 40.93
N PRO A 353 -19.92 32.31 40.05
CA PRO A 353 -20.98 33.28 40.38
C PRO A 353 -21.91 32.85 41.52
N ASN A 354 -21.84 31.58 41.94
CA ASN A 354 -22.61 31.05 43.06
C ASN A 354 -21.76 30.90 44.36
N GLY A 355 -20.54 31.45 44.38
CA GLY A 355 -19.66 31.43 45.56
C GLY A 355 -19.01 30.06 45.82
N VAL A 356 -18.88 29.22 44.79
CA VAL A 356 -18.16 27.94 44.87
C VAL A 356 -16.73 28.17 44.41
N ALA A 357 -15.74 27.77 45.23
CA ALA A 357 -14.33 27.87 44.86
C ALA A 357 -14.05 27.13 43.53
N ASP A 358 -13.39 27.84 42.62
CA ASP A 358 -13.05 27.35 41.28
C ASP A 358 -11.65 27.84 40.92
N SER A 359 -10.65 27.00 41.12
CA SER A 359 -9.25 27.35 40.87
C SER A 359 -8.86 27.39 39.39
N LEU A 360 -9.73 26.91 38.50
CA LEU A 360 -9.44 26.82 37.07
C LEU A 360 -10.04 27.99 36.30
N HIS A 361 -11.25 28.41 36.67
CA HIS A 361 -12.00 29.43 35.92
C HIS A 361 -12.69 30.47 36.80
N GLY A 362 -12.46 30.43 38.12
CA GLY A 362 -13.06 31.35 39.07
C GLY A 362 -12.58 32.79 38.91
N ILE A 363 -13.51 33.73 39.01
CA ILE A 363 -13.16 35.15 39.15
C ILE A 363 -12.68 35.40 40.57
N ARG A 364 -11.60 36.18 40.70
CA ARG A 364 -11.20 36.78 41.98
C ARG A 364 -11.93 38.10 42.20
N GLU A 365 -12.85 38.15 43.16
CA GLU A 365 -13.43 39.42 43.61
C GLU A 365 -12.52 40.08 44.67
N ILE A 366 -12.29 41.39 44.52
CA ILE A 366 -11.59 42.23 45.49
C ILE A 366 -12.47 43.43 45.84
N VAL A 367 -12.93 43.49 47.08
CA VAL A 367 -13.56 44.68 47.68
C VAL A 367 -12.44 45.67 48.05
N ALA A 368 -12.53 46.87 47.51
CA ALA A 368 -11.56 47.95 47.62
C ALA A 368 -12.23 49.29 48.00
N GLY A 369 -13.27 49.27 48.84
CA GLY A 369 -13.97 50.46 49.37
C GLY A 369 -13.15 51.21 50.44
N THR A 370 -11.87 51.39 50.16
CA THR A 370 -10.85 51.88 51.09
C THR A 370 -10.40 53.31 50.79
N GLY A 371 -11.06 53.98 49.85
CA GLY A 371 -10.60 55.20 49.19
C GLY A 371 -10.58 56.44 50.06
N GLY A 372 -11.45 56.56 51.06
CA GLY A 372 -11.37 57.68 52.01
C GLY A 372 -12.61 57.94 52.87
N ALA A 373 -13.76 57.36 52.53
CA ALA A 373 -14.93 57.32 53.40
C ALA A 373 -14.63 56.51 54.68
N GLY A 374 -15.49 56.66 55.69
CA GLY A 374 -15.29 56.02 57.00
C GLY A 374 -15.48 54.51 56.94
N LEU A 375 -14.45 53.74 57.29
CA LEU A 375 -14.46 52.27 57.26
C LEU A 375 -15.55 51.67 58.17
N PHE A 376 -16.14 50.57 57.71
CA PHE A 376 -17.11 49.79 58.48
C PHE A 376 -16.42 48.69 59.28
N THR A 377 -17.10 48.15 60.29
CA THR A 377 -16.63 46.93 60.97
C THR A 377 -17.14 45.73 60.19
N ALA A 378 -16.22 44.89 59.72
CA ALA A 378 -16.61 43.70 58.97
C ALA A 378 -17.22 42.63 59.89
N HIS A 379 -18.05 41.78 59.31
CA HIS A 379 -18.59 40.58 59.93
C HIS A 379 -17.59 39.41 59.88
N ALA A 380 -18.00 38.24 60.37
CA ALA A 380 -17.19 37.04 60.24
C ALA A 380 -16.99 36.72 58.74
N PRO A 381 -15.77 36.37 58.31
CA PRO A 381 -15.48 36.08 56.91
C PRO A 381 -16.43 35.05 56.31
N VAL A 382 -17.01 35.38 55.15
CA VAL A 382 -17.85 34.45 54.37
C VAL A 382 -16.98 33.47 53.57
N ALA A 383 -17.62 32.52 52.89
CA ALA A 383 -16.93 31.48 52.14
C ALA A 383 -15.91 32.08 51.15
N ASN A 384 -14.76 31.43 51.04
CA ASN A 384 -13.66 31.78 50.13
C ASN A 384 -12.98 33.14 50.39
N SER A 385 -13.31 33.87 51.47
CA SER A 385 -12.55 35.05 51.88
C SER A 385 -11.12 34.65 52.29
N GLU A 386 -10.11 35.21 51.61
CA GLU A 386 -8.69 34.90 51.81
C GLU A 386 -7.96 36.00 52.60
N ALA A 387 -8.39 37.26 52.45
CA ALA A 387 -7.88 38.39 53.21
C ALA A 387 -9.01 39.39 53.48
N LEU A 388 -9.10 39.88 54.72
CA LEU A 388 -10.10 40.87 55.16
C LEU A 388 -9.44 41.89 56.08
N ASN A 389 -9.65 43.19 55.82
CA ASN A 389 -9.21 44.28 56.67
C ASN A 389 -10.21 45.45 56.66
N ASP A 390 -10.69 45.80 57.84
CA ASP A 390 -11.78 46.75 58.04
C ASP A 390 -11.30 48.06 58.72
N ASN A 391 -9.98 48.28 58.77
CA ASN A 391 -9.39 49.35 59.58
C ASN A 391 -8.24 50.12 58.91
N THR A 392 -7.98 49.86 57.63
CA THR A 392 -6.92 50.49 56.84
C THR A 392 -7.45 51.03 55.51
N ASN A 393 -7.39 52.36 55.33
CA ASN A 393 -7.56 52.98 54.02
C ASN A 393 -6.31 52.78 53.17
N GLY A 394 -6.47 52.74 51.85
CA GLY A 394 -5.37 52.51 50.91
C GLY A 394 -5.84 52.56 49.46
N VAL A 395 -4.97 52.08 48.56
CA VAL A 395 -5.32 51.85 47.15
C VAL A 395 -4.87 50.47 46.72
N LEU A 396 -5.67 49.82 45.88
CA LEU A 396 -5.30 48.58 45.21
C LEU A 396 -4.52 48.91 43.94
N LYS A 397 -3.33 48.33 43.78
CA LYS A 397 -2.53 48.40 42.56
C LYS A 397 -2.53 47.02 41.88
N LEU A 398 -2.95 46.98 40.63
CA LEU A 398 -2.86 45.84 39.72
C LEU A 398 -1.81 46.12 38.65
N THR A 399 -0.91 45.16 38.42
CA THR A 399 0.04 45.17 37.30
C THR A 399 -0.35 44.04 36.35
N LEU A 400 -0.63 44.40 35.09
CA LEU A 400 -1.27 43.53 34.12
C LEU A 400 -0.21 42.95 33.17
N HIS A 401 0.08 41.67 33.29
CA HIS A 401 1.05 40.93 32.47
C HIS A 401 0.38 40.30 31.25
N THR A 402 1.17 39.78 30.30
CA THR A 402 0.59 39.19 29.09
C THR A 402 -0.26 37.94 29.34
N SER A 403 0.05 37.19 30.40
CA SER A 403 -0.60 35.93 30.77
C SER A 403 -1.10 35.88 32.22
N GLY A 404 -1.21 37.03 32.88
CA GLY A 404 -1.59 37.09 34.29
C GLY A 404 -1.55 38.49 34.87
N TYR A 405 -1.73 38.61 36.17
CA TYR A 405 -1.71 39.88 36.89
C TYR A 405 -1.05 39.71 38.25
N THR A 406 -0.52 40.81 38.78
CA THR A 406 -0.11 40.90 40.19
C THR A 406 -0.91 41.99 40.87
N TRP A 407 -1.29 41.76 42.13
CA TRP A 407 -1.96 42.77 42.94
C TRP A 407 -1.12 43.15 44.15
N LYS A 408 -1.30 44.37 44.63
CA LYS A 408 -0.75 44.87 45.87
C LYS A 408 -1.66 45.93 46.47
N PHE A 409 -2.11 45.72 47.70
CA PHE A 409 -2.75 46.74 48.52
C PHE A 409 -1.69 47.64 49.16
N LEU A 410 -1.81 48.95 48.92
CA LEU A 410 -0.91 49.99 49.41
C LEU A 410 -1.62 50.80 50.49
N PRO A 411 -1.25 50.64 51.77
CA PRO A 411 -1.90 51.35 52.86
C PRO A 411 -1.48 52.82 52.90
N ILE A 412 -2.36 53.68 53.43
CA ILE A 412 -1.98 55.08 53.76
C ILE A 412 -0.83 55.13 54.78
N PRO A 413 -0.05 56.23 54.84
CA PRO A 413 1.05 56.36 55.79
C PRO A 413 0.63 56.09 57.24
N GLY A 414 1.44 55.30 57.96
CA GLY A 414 1.21 54.94 59.37
C GLY A 414 0.35 53.69 59.59
N LYS A 415 -0.15 53.06 58.53
CA LYS A 415 -0.81 51.75 58.56
C LYS A 415 0.11 50.67 58.00
N THR A 416 -0.10 49.42 58.40
CA THR A 416 0.81 48.30 58.08
C THR A 416 0.17 47.16 57.31
N PHE A 417 -1.15 47.16 57.14
CA PHE A 417 -1.82 46.11 56.38
C PHE A 417 -1.41 46.21 54.91
N THR A 418 -0.95 45.09 54.36
CA THR A 418 -0.67 44.91 52.94
C THR A 418 -1.10 43.52 52.56
N ASP A 419 -1.57 43.38 51.34
CA ASP A 419 -1.91 42.12 50.71
C ASP A 419 -1.34 42.15 49.30
N GLU A 420 -0.61 41.11 48.90
CA GLU A 420 0.02 41.02 47.59
C GLU A 420 0.01 39.59 47.08
N GLY A 421 -0.05 39.45 45.76
CA GLY A 421 -0.04 38.15 45.11
C GLY A 421 -0.15 38.24 43.60
N SER A 422 -0.40 37.10 42.96
CA SER A 422 -0.49 36.97 41.51
C SER A 422 -1.60 36.01 41.09
N GLY A 423 -2.19 36.26 39.93
CA GLY A 423 -3.09 35.36 39.21
C GLY A 423 -2.63 35.15 37.78
N SER A 424 -3.02 34.04 37.17
CA SER A 424 -2.77 33.75 35.75
C SER A 424 -4.08 33.84 34.99
N CYS A 425 -4.01 34.26 33.73
CA CYS A 425 -5.22 34.32 32.92
C CYS A 425 -5.67 32.91 32.52
N HIS A 426 -6.94 32.63 32.74
CA HIS A 426 -7.62 31.46 32.23
C HIS A 426 -8.41 31.83 30.97
N ASP A 427 -8.69 30.82 30.16
CA ASP A 427 -9.52 31.06 28.98
C ASP A 427 -10.99 31.14 29.43
N ALA A 428 -11.86 31.65 28.55
CA ALA A 428 -13.28 31.73 28.81
C ALA A 428 -13.84 30.38 29.24
N LEU A 429 -14.69 30.38 30.27
CA LEU A 429 -15.58 29.26 30.47
C LEU A 429 -16.42 29.17 29.22
N SER A 430 -16.20 28.10 28.52
CA SER A 430 -17.08 27.58 27.51
C SER A 430 -18.51 27.35 28.03
N GLY A 431 -19.24 28.43 28.33
CA GLY A 431 -20.69 28.43 28.38
C GLY A 431 -21.27 28.14 26.99
N ALA A 432 -20.49 28.37 25.93
CA ALA A 432 -20.61 27.58 24.72
C ALA A 432 -19.89 26.27 24.97
N ASN A 433 -20.64 25.19 25.15
CA ASN A 433 -20.08 23.85 25.06
C ASN A 433 -19.30 23.74 23.75
N HIS A 434 -17.97 23.80 23.83
CA HIS A 434 -17.17 23.78 22.63
C HIS A 434 -17.21 22.37 22.11
N PRO A 435 -17.60 22.16 20.84
CA PRO A 435 -17.60 20.83 20.30
C PRO A 435 -16.19 20.26 20.50
N PRO A 436 -16.05 19.10 21.16
CA PRO A 436 -14.75 18.53 21.42
C PRO A 436 -13.98 18.33 20.12
N ALA A 437 -12.66 18.23 20.20
CA ALA A 437 -11.84 17.83 19.07
C ALA A 437 -11.71 16.31 19.07
N ALA A 438 -12.33 15.64 18.09
CA ALA A 438 -12.03 14.25 17.81
C ALA A 438 -10.58 14.18 17.31
N ALA A 439 -9.78 13.30 17.90
CA ALA A 439 -8.49 12.91 17.37
C ALA A 439 -8.51 11.39 17.23
N PRO A 440 -8.91 10.85 16.06
CA PRO A 440 -9.05 9.42 15.84
C PRO A 440 -7.70 8.68 15.82
N GLY A 441 -6.57 9.38 15.95
CA GLY A 441 -5.23 8.80 15.87
C GLY A 441 -4.87 8.30 14.46
N GLY A 442 -4.00 7.29 14.40
CA GLY A 442 -3.56 6.70 13.15
C GLY A 442 -2.52 7.54 12.38
N PRO A 443 -2.35 7.30 11.06
CA PRO A 443 -3.04 6.30 10.25
C PRO A 443 -2.83 4.88 10.79
N TYR A 444 -3.84 4.04 10.63
CA TYR A 444 -3.81 2.65 11.08
C TYR A 444 -3.48 1.72 9.93
N THR A 445 -2.74 0.67 10.24
CA THR A 445 -2.46 -0.42 9.30
C THR A 445 -2.85 -1.73 9.93
N GLY A 446 -3.52 -2.59 9.17
CA GLY A 446 -3.92 -3.92 9.63
C GLY A 446 -3.94 -4.91 8.50
N THR A 447 -4.32 -6.14 8.81
CA THR A 447 -4.64 -7.18 7.84
C THR A 447 -6.10 -7.58 8.07
N GLU A 448 -6.84 -7.85 7.02
CA GLU A 448 -8.24 -8.25 7.16
C GLU A 448 -8.39 -9.50 8.04
N GLY A 449 -9.54 -9.63 8.72
CA GLY A 449 -9.78 -10.70 9.69
C GLY A 449 -9.03 -10.54 11.02
N VAL A 450 -8.08 -9.61 11.12
CA VAL A 450 -7.39 -9.25 12.36
C VAL A 450 -7.99 -7.97 12.93
N ALA A 451 -8.23 -7.95 14.24
CA ALA A 451 -8.76 -6.77 14.92
C ALA A 451 -7.72 -5.64 14.92
N VAL A 452 -8.09 -4.49 14.38
CA VAL A 452 -7.35 -3.23 14.52
C VAL A 452 -7.85 -2.53 15.77
N THR A 453 -6.93 -2.23 16.70
CA THR A 453 -7.23 -1.40 17.87
C THR A 453 -7.04 0.05 17.51
N PHE A 454 -8.09 0.84 17.69
CA PHE A 454 -8.09 2.28 17.47
C PHE A 454 -7.76 2.98 18.78
N ASP A 455 -7.24 4.20 18.68
CA ASP A 455 -6.90 5.03 19.83
C ASP A 455 -7.41 6.46 19.62
N GLY A 456 -8.52 6.75 20.30
CA GLY A 456 -9.09 8.10 20.38
C GLY A 456 -8.56 8.90 21.56
N SER A 457 -7.58 8.42 22.32
CA SER A 457 -7.13 9.06 23.58
C SER A 457 -6.52 10.45 23.39
N GLY A 458 -6.13 10.82 22.17
CA GLY A 458 -5.75 12.19 21.82
C GLY A 458 -6.93 13.15 21.69
N SER A 459 -8.18 12.66 21.73
CA SER A 459 -9.36 13.51 21.65
C SER A 459 -9.46 14.34 22.93
N SER A 460 -9.76 15.61 22.76
CA SER A 460 -9.77 16.56 23.85
C SER A 460 -11.03 17.39 23.80
N ASP A 461 -11.62 17.58 24.96
CA ASP A 461 -12.64 18.58 25.15
C ASP A 461 -11.98 19.88 25.63
N PRO A 462 -12.15 21.02 24.93
CA PRO A 462 -11.61 22.31 25.37
C PRO A 462 -12.09 22.72 26.78
N ASP A 463 -13.19 22.11 27.24
CA ASP A 463 -13.89 22.44 28.47
C ASP A 463 -13.59 21.41 29.58
N GLY A 464 -12.79 20.39 29.25
CA GLY A 464 -12.40 19.31 30.16
C GLY A 464 -13.51 18.30 30.45
N ASP A 465 -14.60 18.32 29.69
CA ASP A 465 -15.72 17.39 29.88
C ASP A 465 -15.35 15.95 29.54
N ALA A 466 -16.04 15.01 30.20
CA ALA A 466 -15.91 13.59 29.87
C ALA A 466 -16.50 13.31 28.48
N LEU A 467 -15.72 12.63 27.64
CA LEU A 467 -16.08 12.32 26.26
C LEU A 467 -16.74 10.95 26.11
N VAL A 468 -17.80 10.92 25.30
CA VAL A 468 -18.40 9.72 24.72
C VAL A 468 -17.91 9.60 23.28
N TYR A 469 -17.40 8.43 22.92
CA TYR A 469 -16.78 8.18 21.62
C TYR A 469 -17.74 7.38 20.74
N ALA A 470 -17.98 7.86 19.53
CA ALA A 470 -18.74 7.19 18.50
C ALA A 470 -17.87 7.05 17.24
N TRP A 471 -17.56 5.80 16.89
CA TRP A 471 -16.74 5.47 15.74
C TRP A 471 -17.60 4.94 14.61
N THR A 472 -17.29 5.32 13.38
CA THR A 472 -17.67 4.56 12.18
C THR A 472 -16.40 4.10 11.48
N PHE A 473 -16.31 2.81 11.16
CA PHE A 473 -15.07 2.23 10.67
C PHE A 473 -14.91 2.32 9.14
N GLY A 474 -15.88 2.90 8.44
CA GLY A 474 -15.86 3.07 6.99
C GLY A 474 -16.45 1.91 6.17
N ASP A 475 -16.82 0.80 6.82
CA ASP A 475 -17.43 -0.40 6.23
C ASP A 475 -18.90 -0.62 6.67
N GLY A 476 -19.48 0.37 7.36
CA GLY A 476 -20.84 0.33 7.91
C GLY A 476 -20.90 -0.15 9.37
N ALA A 477 -19.82 -0.69 9.92
CA ALA A 477 -19.74 -1.02 11.35
C ALA A 477 -19.49 0.23 12.21
N THR A 478 -19.86 0.12 13.49
CA THR A 478 -19.72 1.20 14.48
C THR A 478 -19.09 0.68 15.77
N GLY A 479 -18.48 1.58 16.54
CA GLY A 479 -17.83 1.25 17.81
C GLY A 479 -17.95 2.38 18.83
N THR A 480 -17.72 2.07 20.11
CA THR A 480 -17.76 3.03 21.21
C THR A 480 -16.58 2.85 22.17
N GLY A 481 -16.27 3.90 22.92
CA GLY A 481 -15.15 3.94 23.87
C GLY A 481 -13.87 4.55 23.29
N VAL A 482 -12.90 4.81 24.17
CA VAL A 482 -11.62 5.46 23.82
C VAL A 482 -10.79 4.62 22.84
N ALA A 483 -10.75 3.31 23.05
CA ALA A 483 -9.93 2.39 22.27
C ALA A 483 -10.73 1.15 21.83
N PRO A 484 -11.70 1.29 20.91
CA PRO A 484 -12.42 0.13 20.39
C PRO A 484 -11.51 -0.69 19.48
N SER A 485 -11.87 -1.96 19.29
CA SER A 485 -11.28 -2.82 18.28
C SER A 485 -12.30 -3.13 17.20
N HIS A 486 -11.89 -3.11 15.93
CA HIS A 486 -12.73 -3.53 14.80
C HIS A 486 -11.97 -4.44 13.84
N THR A 487 -12.68 -5.42 13.29
CA THR A 487 -12.14 -6.39 12.33
C THR A 487 -12.79 -6.16 10.98
N TYR A 488 -11.98 -5.79 9.99
CA TYR A 488 -12.43 -5.59 8.63
C TYR A 488 -12.55 -6.91 7.88
N VAL A 489 -13.62 -7.04 7.09
CA VAL A 489 -13.91 -8.24 6.30
C VAL A 489 -13.21 -8.23 4.94
N GLY A 490 -12.82 -7.05 4.44
CA GLY A 490 -12.09 -6.90 3.18
C GLY A 490 -10.84 -6.03 3.34
N GLY A 491 -9.89 -6.19 2.43
CA GLY A 491 -8.80 -5.24 2.25
C GLY A 491 -9.26 -3.92 1.61
N GLY A 492 -8.59 -2.84 1.98
CA GLY A 492 -8.91 -1.51 1.45
C GLY A 492 -8.47 -0.36 2.34
N ALA A 493 -8.64 0.85 1.84
CA ALA A 493 -8.51 2.06 2.63
C ALA A 493 -9.89 2.46 3.15
N TYR A 494 -10.10 2.26 4.44
CA TYR A 494 -11.34 2.66 5.11
C TYR A 494 -11.17 4.02 5.75
N THR A 495 -12.12 4.92 5.49
CA THR A 495 -12.20 6.20 6.18
C THR A 495 -12.82 5.95 7.55
N VAL A 496 -11.99 5.93 8.58
CA VAL A 496 -12.42 5.77 9.96
C VAL A 496 -12.76 7.14 10.49
N THR A 497 -14.01 7.29 10.92
CA THR A 497 -14.53 8.56 11.41
C THR A 497 -14.77 8.45 12.90
N LEU A 498 -14.19 9.37 13.66
CA LEU A 498 -14.51 9.55 15.06
C LEU A 498 -15.36 10.81 15.22
N THR A 499 -16.48 10.66 15.91
CA THR A 499 -17.17 11.77 16.55
C THR A 499 -17.08 11.56 18.05
N VAL A 500 -16.64 12.58 18.78
CA VAL A 500 -16.74 12.60 20.23
C VAL A 500 -17.84 13.57 20.64
N THR A 501 -18.59 13.21 21.68
CA THR A 501 -19.64 14.03 22.28
C THR A 501 -19.31 14.23 23.74
N ASP A 502 -19.33 15.46 24.20
CA ASP A 502 -19.05 15.79 25.61
C ASP A 502 -20.26 15.50 26.53
N ALA A 503 -20.05 15.64 27.83
CA ALA A 503 -21.06 15.41 28.87
C ALA A 503 -22.22 16.41 28.85
N ARG A 504 -22.06 17.57 28.20
CA ARG A 504 -23.07 18.64 28.04
C ARG A 504 -23.79 18.57 26.69
N GLY A 505 -23.44 17.61 25.82
CA GLY A 505 -24.17 17.21 24.61
C GLY A 505 -23.72 17.85 23.29
N ALA A 506 -22.60 18.58 23.24
CA ALA A 506 -22.03 19.04 21.97
C ALA A 506 -21.16 17.94 21.36
N SER A 507 -21.07 17.92 20.04
CA SER A 507 -20.36 16.88 19.30
C SER A 507 -19.32 17.52 18.42
N SER A 508 -18.16 16.88 18.34
CA SER A 508 -17.11 17.25 17.40
C SER A 508 -17.64 17.27 15.96
N ALA A 509 -17.01 18.07 15.10
CA ALA A 509 -17.03 17.72 13.70
C ALA A 509 -16.44 16.30 13.55
N PRO A 510 -16.93 15.47 12.61
CA PRO A 510 -16.33 14.17 12.38
C PRO A 510 -14.89 14.38 11.92
N ASP A 511 -13.93 13.85 12.66
CA ASP A 511 -12.55 13.80 12.21
C ASP A 511 -12.26 12.40 11.66
N THR A 512 -11.42 12.36 10.64
CA THR A 512 -11.19 11.15 9.86
C THR A 512 -9.73 10.79 9.85
N THR A 513 -9.46 9.51 10.00
CA THR A 513 -8.16 8.91 9.71
C THR A 513 -8.36 7.76 8.74
N THR A 514 -7.26 7.22 8.25
CA THR A 514 -7.31 6.08 7.34
C THR A 514 -6.91 4.81 8.09
N ALA A 515 -7.73 3.77 7.99
CA ALA A 515 -7.30 2.41 8.25
C ALA A 515 -6.98 1.74 6.91
N THR A 516 -5.70 1.52 6.65
CA THR A 516 -5.24 0.77 5.47
C THR A 516 -5.13 -0.70 5.85
N ILE A 517 -6.12 -1.47 5.40
CA ILE A 517 -6.20 -2.90 5.64
C ILE A 517 -5.59 -3.61 4.45
N ALA A 518 -4.47 -4.29 4.69
CA ALA A 518 -3.89 -5.19 3.73
C ALA A 518 -4.84 -6.36 3.52
N ASN A 519 -5.25 -6.56 2.27
CA ASN A 519 -5.98 -7.75 1.85
C ASN A 519 -5.07 -8.98 1.99
N ALA A 520 -5.57 -10.06 2.57
CA ALA A 520 -4.86 -11.30 2.75
C ALA A 520 -5.14 -12.20 1.54
N ALA A 521 -4.11 -12.46 0.73
CA ALA A 521 -4.28 -13.33 -0.42
C ALA A 521 -4.74 -14.75 -0.01
N PRO A 522 -5.66 -15.38 -0.76
CA PRO A 522 -6.06 -16.76 -0.53
C PRO A 522 -4.86 -17.71 -0.49
N VAL A 523 -4.85 -18.71 0.40
CA VAL A 523 -3.82 -19.75 0.39
C VAL A 523 -4.26 -20.86 -0.57
N VAL A 524 -3.53 -21.02 -1.67
CA VAL A 524 -3.88 -21.97 -2.75
C VAL A 524 -2.98 -23.19 -2.70
N ASN A 525 -3.59 -24.37 -2.64
CA ASN A 525 -2.95 -25.66 -2.85
C ASN A 525 -3.41 -26.24 -4.19
N ALA A 526 -2.51 -26.24 -5.18
CA ALA A 526 -2.79 -26.78 -6.51
C ALA A 526 -2.95 -28.31 -6.55
N GLY A 527 -2.75 -29.00 -5.42
CA GLY A 527 -2.80 -30.46 -5.32
C GLY A 527 -1.46 -31.13 -5.62
N PRO A 528 -1.38 -32.47 -5.50
CA PRO A 528 -0.15 -33.21 -5.75
C PRO A 528 0.20 -33.25 -7.25
N PRO A 529 1.47 -33.54 -7.59
CA PRO A 529 1.86 -33.84 -8.97
C PRO A 529 1.04 -34.99 -9.58
N GLN A 530 0.75 -34.90 -10.88
CA GLN A 530 0.01 -35.92 -11.62
C GLN A 530 0.80 -36.39 -12.86
N THR A 531 0.46 -37.58 -13.36
CA THR A 531 1.00 -38.13 -14.61
C THR A 531 -0.16 -38.62 -15.47
N VAL A 532 -0.15 -38.26 -16.75
CA VAL A 532 -1.22 -38.55 -17.71
C VAL A 532 -0.61 -38.85 -19.07
N ASN A 533 -1.27 -39.67 -19.90
CA ASN A 533 -0.85 -39.83 -21.29
C ASN A 533 -1.32 -38.64 -22.13
N VAL A 534 -0.51 -38.25 -23.12
CA VAL A 534 -0.91 -37.25 -24.13
C VAL A 534 -2.28 -37.64 -24.73
N GLY A 535 -3.16 -36.66 -24.90
CA GLY A 535 -4.53 -36.86 -25.38
C GLY A 535 -5.55 -37.34 -24.33
N SER A 536 -5.12 -37.74 -23.14
CA SER A 536 -6.04 -38.08 -22.04
C SER A 536 -6.35 -36.85 -21.18
N ALA A 537 -7.59 -36.75 -20.70
CA ALA A 537 -7.99 -35.68 -19.79
C ALA A 537 -7.36 -35.89 -18.40
N VAL A 538 -6.72 -34.85 -17.88
CA VAL A 538 -6.33 -34.74 -16.47
C VAL A 538 -7.38 -33.93 -15.72
N THR A 539 -7.75 -34.37 -14.52
CA THR A 539 -8.62 -33.60 -13.61
C THR A 539 -7.77 -33.04 -12.48
N LEU A 540 -7.68 -31.72 -12.43
CA LEU A 540 -7.08 -30.99 -11.33
C LEU A 540 -8.10 -30.80 -10.22
N ASN A 541 -7.72 -31.13 -8.98
CA ASN A 541 -8.51 -30.86 -7.78
C ASN A 541 -7.68 -29.96 -6.87
N ALA A 542 -7.72 -28.66 -7.15
CA ALA A 542 -7.08 -27.67 -6.31
C ALA A 542 -7.99 -27.33 -5.12
N THR A 543 -7.38 -26.88 -4.04
CA THR A 543 -8.09 -26.34 -2.89
C THR A 543 -7.54 -24.99 -2.52
N PHE A 544 -8.37 -24.14 -1.96
CA PHE A 544 -7.92 -22.89 -1.37
C PHE A 544 -8.67 -22.62 -0.07
N THR A 545 -8.01 -21.89 0.81
CA THR A 545 -8.61 -21.33 2.02
C THR A 545 -8.40 -19.84 2.01
N ASP A 546 -9.41 -19.13 2.49
CA ASP A 546 -9.31 -17.71 2.77
C ASP A 546 -9.59 -17.48 4.25
N GLY A 547 -8.74 -16.68 4.91
CA GLY A 547 -8.80 -16.46 6.35
C GLY A 547 -10.09 -15.74 6.78
N VAL A 548 -10.71 -15.03 5.83
CA VAL A 548 -11.99 -14.34 5.96
C VAL A 548 -12.89 -14.76 4.80
N ASN A 549 -14.20 -14.86 5.04
CA ASN A 549 -15.15 -15.24 3.99
C ASN A 549 -15.62 -14.00 3.24
N ASP A 550 -14.83 -13.58 2.25
CA ASP A 550 -14.95 -12.32 1.51
C ASP A 550 -15.22 -12.52 0.01
N GLY A 551 -15.74 -13.70 -0.35
CA GLY A 551 -16.04 -14.06 -1.74
C GLY A 551 -17.06 -13.13 -2.44
N PRO A 552 -17.26 -13.31 -3.76
CA PRO A 552 -16.84 -14.45 -4.56
C PRO A 552 -15.37 -14.39 -5.01
N TRP A 553 -14.72 -15.55 -5.09
CA TRP A 553 -13.36 -15.68 -5.59
C TRP A 553 -13.36 -16.00 -7.09
N ALA A 554 -12.57 -15.27 -7.86
CA ALA A 554 -12.20 -15.64 -9.21
C ALA A 554 -11.01 -16.61 -9.16
N PHE A 555 -10.97 -17.60 -10.04
CA PHE A 555 -9.79 -18.45 -10.21
C PHE A 555 -9.35 -18.54 -11.65
N GLY A 556 -8.04 -18.71 -11.84
CA GLY A 556 -7.39 -18.97 -13.12
C GLY A 556 -6.44 -20.15 -12.99
N ILE A 557 -6.50 -21.06 -13.94
CA ILE A 557 -5.61 -22.22 -14.04
C ILE A 557 -4.82 -22.07 -15.34
N ASP A 558 -3.53 -21.77 -15.20
CA ASP A 558 -2.56 -21.85 -16.28
C ASP A 558 -2.00 -23.28 -16.31
N TRP A 559 -2.22 -23.98 -17.42
CA TRP A 559 -1.82 -25.37 -17.59
C TRP A 559 -0.34 -25.54 -17.95
N GLY A 560 0.38 -24.45 -18.25
CA GLY A 560 1.82 -24.47 -18.46
C GLY A 560 2.28 -25.02 -19.81
N ASP A 561 1.35 -25.37 -20.71
CA ASP A 561 1.62 -25.87 -22.07
C ASP A 561 1.35 -24.83 -23.17
N GLY A 562 1.07 -23.57 -22.78
CA GLY A 562 0.74 -22.47 -23.68
C GLY A 562 -0.72 -22.46 -24.18
N SER A 563 -1.55 -23.40 -23.73
CA SER A 563 -3.00 -23.34 -23.98
C SER A 563 -3.67 -22.15 -23.23
N PRO A 564 -4.85 -21.69 -23.68
CA PRO A 564 -5.60 -20.66 -22.96
C PRO A 564 -5.91 -21.10 -21.52
N PRO A 565 -5.66 -20.24 -20.51
CA PRO A 565 -5.92 -20.60 -19.12
C PRO A 565 -7.42 -20.80 -18.87
N THR A 566 -7.76 -21.72 -17.96
CA THR A 566 -9.15 -21.92 -17.54
C THR A 566 -9.50 -20.93 -16.43
N SER A 567 -10.56 -20.15 -16.62
CA SER A 567 -11.05 -19.19 -15.62
C SER A 567 -12.43 -19.56 -15.10
N GLY A 568 -12.72 -19.24 -13.84
CA GLY A 568 -14.05 -19.39 -13.25
C GLY A 568 -14.21 -18.58 -11.97
N SER A 569 -15.33 -18.77 -11.28
CA SER A 569 -15.60 -18.13 -9.98
C SER A 569 -16.34 -19.06 -9.04
N THR A 570 -16.13 -18.92 -7.74
CA THR A 570 -16.88 -19.63 -6.69
C THR A 570 -17.28 -18.66 -5.57
N SER A 571 -18.43 -18.91 -4.94
CA SER A 571 -18.91 -18.16 -3.77
C SER A 571 -18.69 -18.91 -2.45
N THR A 572 -18.13 -20.12 -2.49
CA THR A 572 -17.74 -20.87 -1.30
C THR A 572 -16.25 -21.22 -1.35
N PRO A 573 -15.48 -20.97 -0.27
CA PRO A 573 -14.10 -21.40 -0.18
C PRO A 573 -14.01 -22.94 -0.17
N GLY A 574 -12.92 -23.47 -0.71
CA GLY A 574 -12.69 -24.92 -0.76
C GLY A 574 -12.15 -25.39 -2.10
N SER A 575 -12.90 -26.25 -2.79
CA SER A 575 -12.39 -27.01 -3.94
C SER A 575 -12.65 -26.34 -5.28
N ILE A 576 -11.62 -26.35 -6.13
CA ILE A 576 -11.67 -25.98 -7.55
C ILE A 576 -11.35 -27.24 -8.36
N THR A 577 -12.31 -27.68 -9.17
CA THR A 577 -12.14 -28.83 -10.06
C THR A 577 -12.22 -28.39 -11.52
N SER A 578 -11.19 -28.73 -12.31
CA SER A 578 -11.15 -28.46 -13.74
C SER A 578 -10.43 -29.58 -14.50
N THR A 579 -10.72 -29.71 -15.79
CA THR A 579 -10.15 -30.74 -16.66
C THR A 579 -9.38 -30.13 -17.83
N HIS A 580 -8.25 -30.74 -18.21
CA HIS A 580 -7.42 -30.33 -19.35
C HIS A 580 -6.85 -31.53 -20.11
N VAL A 581 -6.47 -31.32 -21.37
CA VAL A 581 -5.84 -32.35 -22.22
C VAL A 581 -4.54 -31.79 -22.79
N TYR A 582 -3.42 -32.44 -22.49
CA TYR A 582 -2.13 -32.10 -23.07
C TYR A 582 -1.95 -32.77 -24.42
N SER A 583 -1.57 -32.00 -25.44
CA SER A 583 -1.34 -32.49 -26.82
C SER A 583 0.11 -32.87 -27.11
N VAL A 584 1.05 -32.52 -26.21
CA VAL A 584 2.48 -32.78 -26.35
C VAL A 584 3.00 -33.35 -25.04
N ALA A 585 3.94 -34.30 -25.13
CA ALA A 585 4.59 -34.85 -23.96
C ALA A 585 5.56 -33.84 -23.33
N GLY A 586 5.60 -33.82 -22.00
CA GLY A 586 6.42 -32.89 -21.25
C GLY A 586 6.03 -32.81 -19.78
N VAL A 587 6.83 -32.08 -19.01
CA VAL A 587 6.51 -31.71 -17.63
C VAL A 587 5.96 -30.30 -17.66
N ASN A 588 4.66 -30.16 -17.40
CA ASN A 588 3.98 -28.87 -17.43
C ASN A 588 3.76 -28.38 -15.99
N THR A 589 4.24 -27.18 -15.69
CA THR A 589 3.98 -26.53 -14.39
C THR A 589 2.61 -25.88 -14.44
N VAL A 590 1.65 -26.47 -13.73
CA VAL A 590 0.30 -25.93 -13.60
C VAL A 590 0.29 -24.90 -12.47
N ARG A 591 -0.17 -23.68 -12.77
CA ARG A 591 -0.34 -22.62 -11.78
C ARG A 591 -1.81 -22.33 -11.59
N VAL A 592 -2.29 -22.54 -10.36
CA VAL A 592 -3.63 -22.14 -9.93
C VAL A 592 -3.50 -20.82 -9.21
N THR A 593 -4.22 -19.81 -9.68
CA THR A 593 -4.33 -18.50 -9.06
C THR A 593 -5.76 -18.30 -8.60
N VAL A 594 -5.95 -17.93 -7.35
CA VAL A 594 -7.27 -17.57 -6.80
C VAL A 594 -7.19 -16.13 -6.34
N THR A 595 -8.10 -15.30 -6.83
CA THR A 595 -8.23 -13.88 -6.51
C THR A 595 -9.52 -13.68 -5.75
N ASP A 596 -9.45 -13.08 -4.58
CA ASP A 596 -10.62 -12.68 -3.81
C ASP A 596 -11.37 -11.49 -4.45
N ASN A 597 -12.48 -11.08 -3.84
CA ASN A 597 -13.33 -10.02 -4.36
C ASN A 597 -12.71 -8.61 -4.19
N PHE A 598 -11.66 -8.48 -3.38
CA PHE A 598 -10.92 -7.22 -3.15
C PHE A 598 -9.61 -7.14 -3.95
N GLY A 599 -9.28 -8.21 -4.69
CA GLY A 599 -8.22 -8.24 -5.70
C GLY A 599 -6.88 -8.80 -5.25
N ALA A 600 -6.75 -9.33 -4.02
CA ALA A 600 -5.51 -10.06 -3.69
C ALA A 600 -5.56 -11.47 -4.29
N ALA A 601 -4.39 -11.91 -4.75
CA ALA A 601 -4.26 -13.15 -5.48
C ALA A 601 -3.25 -14.07 -4.81
N GLY A 602 -3.72 -15.24 -4.41
CA GLY A 602 -2.90 -16.37 -4.01
C GLY A 602 -2.60 -17.27 -5.19
N SER A 603 -1.44 -17.92 -5.20
CA SER A 603 -1.18 -18.95 -6.19
C SER A 603 -0.46 -20.17 -5.63
N GLY A 604 -0.86 -21.34 -6.10
CA GLY A 604 -0.20 -22.62 -5.86
C GLY A 604 0.23 -23.23 -7.18
N THR A 605 1.32 -23.99 -7.17
CA THR A 605 1.81 -24.70 -8.35
C THR A 605 1.86 -26.19 -8.10
N THR A 606 1.54 -26.97 -9.13
CA THR A 606 1.80 -28.40 -9.21
C THR A 606 2.39 -28.73 -10.58
N THR A 607 2.80 -29.98 -10.79
CA THR A 607 3.29 -30.43 -12.09
C THR A 607 2.40 -31.53 -12.64
N VAL A 608 2.04 -31.42 -13.92
CA VAL A 608 1.46 -32.53 -14.67
C VAL A 608 2.49 -33.02 -15.68
N THR A 609 2.91 -34.27 -15.53
CA THR A 609 3.78 -34.93 -16.51
C THR A 609 2.91 -35.62 -17.55
N ALA A 610 2.86 -35.04 -18.76
CA ALA A 610 2.24 -35.67 -19.92
C ALA A 610 3.26 -36.60 -20.58
N THR A 611 2.96 -37.90 -20.65
CA THR A 611 3.84 -38.90 -21.27
C THR A 611 3.31 -39.33 -22.63
N SER A 612 4.19 -39.43 -23.63
CA SER A 612 3.83 -40.03 -24.92
C SER A 612 3.49 -41.50 -24.73
N GLN A 613 2.38 -41.93 -25.33
CA GLN A 613 2.00 -43.35 -25.33
C GLN A 613 2.89 -44.11 -26.33
N VAL A 614 3.60 -45.12 -25.86
CA VAL A 614 4.38 -46.03 -26.72
C VAL A 614 3.62 -47.34 -26.87
N VAL A 615 3.45 -47.80 -28.11
CA VAL A 615 2.74 -49.04 -28.45
C VAL A 615 3.64 -49.98 -29.26
N THR A 616 3.41 -51.29 -29.14
CA THR A 616 4.21 -52.30 -29.86
C THR A 616 3.39 -52.89 -31.00
N LEU A 617 4.00 -52.97 -32.19
CA LEU A 617 3.48 -53.65 -33.37
C LEU A 617 4.48 -54.72 -33.81
N VAL A 618 4.09 -55.99 -33.87
CA VAL A 618 5.03 -57.11 -34.10
C VAL A 618 4.46 -58.17 -35.04
N GLY A 619 5.27 -58.72 -35.95
CA GLY A 619 4.76 -59.71 -36.88
C GLY A 619 5.69 -60.10 -38.03
N ALA A 620 5.14 -60.86 -38.98
CA ALA A 620 5.78 -61.37 -40.18
C ALA A 620 4.69 -61.75 -41.22
N GLY A 621 5.09 -62.19 -42.42
CA GLY A 621 4.22 -62.84 -43.40
C GLY A 621 4.80 -64.19 -43.87
N ASN A 622 4.15 -64.83 -44.84
CA ASN A 622 4.43 -66.22 -45.27
C ASN A 622 4.44 -67.18 -44.08
N ILE A 623 3.27 -67.46 -43.53
CA ILE A 623 3.16 -67.98 -42.17
C ILE A 623 2.99 -69.51 -42.14
N ALA A 624 1.75 -70.01 -42.17
CA ALA A 624 1.48 -71.33 -41.61
C ALA A 624 1.40 -72.43 -42.67
N ARG A 625 2.06 -73.55 -42.38
CA ARG A 625 2.08 -74.76 -43.22
C ARG A 625 1.84 -76.00 -42.37
N CYS A 626 0.81 -76.75 -42.70
CA CYS A 626 0.49 -78.01 -42.02
C CYS A 626 1.56 -79.11 -42.14
N ASP A 627 2.56 -78.96 -43.03
CA ASP A 627 3.60 -79.98 -43.27
C ASP A 627 4.90 -79.77 -42.48
N ARG A 628 4.96 -78.75 -41.62
CA ARG A 628 6.16 -78.38 -40.84
C ARG A 628 5.78 -77.64 -39.54
N ILE A 629 6.79 -77.25 -38.76
CA ILE A 629 6.62 -76.60 -37.43
C ILE A 629 7.35 -75.25 -37.31
N ASN A 630 7.88 -74.72 -38.43
CA ASN A 630 8.68 -73.49 -38.40
C ASN A 630 7.84 -72.27 -38.01
N ASP A 631 6.58 -72.26 -38.41
CA ASP A 631 5.56 -71.28 -38.05
C ASP A 631 5.25 -71.28 -36.55
N GLU A 632 5.22 -72.46 -35.91
CA GLU A 632 5.08 -72.57 -34.44
C GLU A 632 6.27 -71.95 -33.70
N ALA A 633 7.49 -72.18 -34.20
CA ALA A 633 8.70 -71.61 -33.61
C ALA A 633 8.71 -70.06 -33.70
N THR A 634 8.23 -69.49 -34.82
CA THR A 634 8.08 -68.04 -34.96
C THR A 634 6.93 -67.50 -34.11
N ALA A 635 5.79 -68.19 -34.05
CA ALA A 635 4.65 -67.79 -33.20
C ALA A 635 5.03 -67.73 -31.71
N THR A 636 5.92 -68.61 -31.24
CA THR A 636 6.40 -68.64 -29.85
C THR A 636 7.08 -67.33 -29.42
N LEU A 637 7.67 -66.58 -30.36
CA LEU A 637 8.22 -65.25 -30.06
C LEU A 637 7.12 -64.28 -29.63
N LEU A 638 5.94 -64.37 -30.26
CA LEU A 638 4.80 -63.49 -29.99
C LEU A 638 4.18 -63.74 -28.62
N ASP A 639 4.24 -64.96 -28.09
CA ASP A 639 3.74 -65.31 -26.75
C ASP A 639 4.35 -64.41 -25.65
N ASN A 640 5.60 -63.95 -25.86
CA ASN A 640 6.35 -63.13 -24.91
C ASN A 640 6.46 -61.65 -25.31
N ILE A 641 5.88 -61.25 -26.45
CA ILE A 641 5.88 -59.87 -26.93
C ILE A 641 4.45 -59.35 -26.88
N ALA A 642 4.15 -58.55 -25.86
CA ALA A 642 2.89 -57.83 -25.76
C ALA A 642 2.76 -56.76 -26.87
N GLY A 643 1.53 -56.44 -27.26
CA GLY A 643 1.23 -55.46 -28.30
C GLY A 643 0.36 -56.02 -29.42
N THR A 644 0.21 -55.23 -30.47
CA THR A 644 -0.57 -55.58 -31.66
C THR A 644 0.26 -56.47 -32.58
N VAL A 645 -0.37 -57.50 -33.14
CA VAL A 645 0.26 -58.42 -34.09
C VAL A 645 -0.14 -58.06 -35.51
N PHE A 646 0.77 -58.20 -36.47
CA PHE A 646 0.43 -58.14 -37.88
C PHE A 646 0.79 -59.43 -38.61
N ALA A 647 0.02 -59.76 -39.66
CA ALA A 647 0.26 -60.90 -40.52
C ALA A 647 0.26 -60.45 -41.99
N LEU A 648 1.43 -60.40 -42.65
CA LEU A 648 1.62 -59.75 -43.96
C LEU A 648 1.23 -60.64 -45.17
N GLY A 649 0.07 -61.28 -45.13
CA GLY A 649 -0.42 -62.12 -46.23
C GLY A 649 0.27 -63.48 -46.34
N ASP A 650 -0.30 -64.34 -47.20
CA ASP A 650 0.07 -65.76 -47.32
C ASP A 650 0.07 -66.44 -45.95
N ALA A 651 -1.02 -66.23 -45.22
CA ALA A 651 -1.12 -66.66 -43.83
C ALA A 651 -1.29 -68.18 -43.72
N ALA A 652 -1.94 -68.82 -44.70
CA ALA A 652 -2.16 -70.25 -44.73
C ALA A 652 -1.83 -70.87 -46.09
N PHE A 653 -1.07 -71.97 -46.05
CA PHE A 653 -0.66 -72.75 -47.22
C PHE A 653 -1.34 -74.14 -47.26
N PRO A 654 -1.46 -74.77 -48.44
CA PRO A 654 -1.04 -74.27 -49.77
C PRO A 654 -1.96 -73.21 -50.36
N ASN A 655 -3.08 -72.90 -49.70
CA ASN A 655 -4.03 -71.86 -50.09
C ASN A 655 -4.83 -71.39 -48.86
N GLY A 656 -5.42 -70.20 -48.93
CA GLY A 656 -6.17 -69.57 -47.85
C GLY A 656 -7.61 -70.05 -47.71
N THR A 657 -7.87 -71.36 -47.79
CA THR A 657 -9.19 -71.91 -47.43
C THR A 657 -9.43 -71.81 -45.92
N LEU A 658 -10.70 -71.71 -45.50
CA LEU A 658 -11.05 -71.70 -44.06
C LEU A 658 -10.49 -72.93 -43.32
N ALA A 659 -10.47 -74.09 -43.97
CA ALA A 659 -9.89 -75.31 -43.41
C ALA A 659 -8.39 -75.17 -43.13
N ASN A 660 -7.62 -74.54 -44.02
CA ASN A 660 -6.18 -74.34 -43.79
C ASN A 660 -5.91 -73.26 -42.73
N TYR A 661 -6.76 -72.24 -42.65
CA TYR A 661 -6.72 -71.32 -41.51
C TYR A 661 -6.98 -72.05 -40.19
N GLN A 662 -7.98 -72.94 -40.12
CA GLN A 662 -8.32 -73.69 -38.90
C GLN A 662 -7.31 -74.80 -38.55
N ASN A 663 -6.69 -75.42 -39.55
CA ASN A 663 -5.83 -76.58 -39.32
C ASN A 663 -4.34 -76.24 -39.28
N CYS A 664 -3.90 -75.20 -40.00
CA CYS A 664 -2.50 -74.81 -40.08
C CYS A 664 -2.21 -73.52 -39.33
N TYR A 665 -3.00 -72.46 -39.54
CA TYR A 665 -2.74 -71.15 -38.92
C TYR A 665 -3.20 -71.08 -37.46
N ASP A 666 -4.39 -71.60 -37.15
CA ASP A 666 -4.99 -71.57 -35.80
C ASP A 666 -4.10 -72.16 -34.72
N PRO A 667 -3.48 -73.35 -34.90
CA PRO A 667 -2.60 -73.94 -33.90
C PRO A 667 -1.35 -73.10 -33.61
N SER A 668 -0.81 -72.42 -34.63
CA SER A 668 0.38 -71.58 -34.50
C SER A 668 -0.01 -70.12 -34.23
N TRP A 669 -0.01 -69.27 -35.25
CA TRP A 669 -0.23 -67.83 -35.11
C TRP A 669 -1.66 -67.44 -34.70
N GLY A 670 -2.66 -68.27 -34.98
CA GLY A 670 -4.07 -67.97 -34.69
C GLY A 670 -4.40 -67.88 -33.21
N ARG A 671 -3.56 -68.40 -32.31
CA ARG A 671 -3.69 -68.10 -30.86
C ARG A 671 -3.56 -66.62 -30.52
N HIS A 672 -2.99 -65.82 -31.41
CA HIS A 672 -2.91 -64.35 -31.29
C HIS A 672 -3.97 -63.61 -32.08
N LYS A 673 -4.92 -64.30 -32.72
CA LYS A 673 -5.97 -63.72 -33.58
C LYS A 673 -6.66 -62.49 -32.99
N ALA A 674 -6.95 -62.50 -31.69
CA ALA A 674 -7.65 -61.41 -31.00
C ALA A 674 -6.90 -60.06 -31.02
N ARG A 675 -5.60 -60.08 -31.30
CA ARG A 675 -4.74 -58.89 -31.41
C ARG A 675 -4.02 -58.81 -32.76
N THR A 676 -4.45 -59.59 -33.76
CA THR A 676 -3.83 -59.63 -35.08
C THR A 676 -4.60 -58.79 -36.09
N TYR A 677 -3.90 -57.92 -36.81
CA TYR A 677 -4.38 -57.23 -38.01
C TYR A 677 -3.81 -57.91 -39.26
N PRO A 678 -4.64 -58.64 -40.01
CA PRO A 678 -4.18 -59.42 -41.15
C PRO A 678 -4.17 -58.59 -42.44
N VAL A 679 -3.23 -58.94 -43.32
CA VAL A 679 -3.11 -58.48 -44.70
C VAL A 679 -3.45 -59.67 -45.62
N THR A 680 -4.02 -59.39 -46.79
CA THR A 680 -4.25 -60.42 -47.82
C THR A 680 -3.01 -60.64 -48.69
N GLY A 681 -2.65 -61.90 -48.96
CA GLY A 681 -1.59 -62.29 -49.89
C GLY A 681 -2.13 -62.97 -51.14
N ASN A 682 -1.26 -63.66 -51.87
CA ASN A 682 -1.63 -64.36 -53.09
C ASN A 682 -2.39 -65.66 -52.77
N HIS A 683 -1.93 -66.42 -51.79
CA HIS A 683 -2.50 -67.70 -51.42
C HIS A 683 -3.92 -67.59 -50.88
N GLU A 684 -4.31 -66.43 -50.31
CA GLU A 684 -5.70 -66.13 -49.96
C GLU A 684 -6.66 -66.22 -51.15
N TYR A 685 -6.19 -65.95 -52.37
CA TYR A 685 -7.00 -65.94 -53.59
C TYR A 685 -6.94 -67.24 -54.41
N ASP A 686 -5.98 -68.13 -54.15
CA ASP A 686 -5.81 -69.38 -54.91
C ASP A 686 -7.06 -70.28 -54.91
N SER A 687 -7.86 -70.20 -53.86
CA SER A 687 -9.09 -70.99 -53.70
C SER A 687 -10.38 -70.20 -53.98
N SER A 688 -10.29 -68.88 -54.13
CA SER A 688 -11.45 -67.99 -54.24
C SER A 688 -11.06 -66.60 -54.75
N ALA A 689 -11.76 -66.11 -55.79
CA ALA A 689 -11.56 -64.75 -56.31
C ALA A 689 -11.92 -63.63 -55.31
N THR A 690 -12.61 -63.96 -54.21
CA THR A 690 -13.01 -63.02 -53.15
C THR A 690 -12.29 -63.29 -51.84
N ALA A 691 -11.22 -64.10 -51.85
CA ALA A 691 -10.52 -64.54 -50.64
C ALA A 691 -11.46 -65.07 -49.54
N PHE A 692 -12.45 -65.90 -49.91
CA PHE A 692 -13.54 -66.31 -49.01
C PHE A 692 -13.05 -66.90 -47.68
N GLY A 693 -11.99 -67.71 -47.68
CA GLY A 693 -11.46 -68.31 -46.45
C GLY A 693 -10.84 -67.28 -45.50
N TYR A 694 -10.13 -66.29 -46.02
CA TYR A 694 -9.63 -65.12 -45.26
C TYR A 694 -10.81 -64.35 -44.63
N VAL A 695 -11.81 -63.97 -45.44
CA VAL A 695 -12.96 -63.19 -44.95
C VAL A 695 -13.75 -63.97 -43.91
N SER A 696 -13.96 -65.28 -44.14
CA SER A 696 -14.68 -66.14 -43.19
C SER A 696 -13.94 -66.31 -41.87
N TYR A 697 -12.60 -66.38 -41.90
CA TYR A 697 -11.81 -66.55 -40.71
C TYR A 697 -11.68 -65.24 -39.92
N TRP A 698 -11.38 -64.12 -40.59
CA TRP A 698 -11.10 -62.83 -39.93
C TRP A 698 -12.32 -61.93 -39.75
N GLY A 699 -13.39 -62.11 -40.52
CA GLY A 699 -14.52 -61.19 -40.78
C GLY A 699 -15.17 -60.47 -39.59
N ASN A 700 -15.05 -61.00 -38.38
CA ASN A 700 -15.61 -60.38 -37.16
C ASN A 700 -14.55 -59.82 -36.18
N SER A 701 -13.25 -59.83 -36.55
CA SER A 701 -12.13 -59.59 -35.60
C SER A 701 -11.55 -58.17 -35.64
N TYR A 702 -12.14 -57.28 -36.44
CA TYR A 702 -11.58 -55.96 -36.79
C TYR A 702 -11.98 -54.84 -35.82
N SER A 703 -11.73 -55.02 -34.51
CA SER A 703 -11.97 -53.95 -33.53
C SER A 703 -11.08 -52.73 -33.85
N GLY A 704 -11.67 -51.53 -33.88
CA GLY A 704 -10.93 -50.29 -34.11
C GLY A 704 -10.53 -50.01 -35.57
N VAL A 705 -11.03 -50.79 -36.53
CA VAL A 705 -10.84 -50.51 -37.95
C VAL A 705 -11.66 -49.29 -38.39
N LEU A 706 -11.02 -48.42 -39.17
CA LEU A 706 -11.52 -47.17 -39.72
C LEU A 706 -11.54 -47.27 -41.25
N GLY A 707 -12.65 -46.87 -41.86
CA GLY A 707 -12.80 -46.80 -43.32
C GLY A 707 -12.57 -48.12 -44.07
N GLY A 708 -12.41 -48.02 -45.40
CA GLY A 708 -12.03 -49.12 -46.29
C GLY A 708 -13.11 -50.18 -46.49
N ASP A 709 -12.71 -51.27 -47.14
CA ASP A 709 -13.51 -52.49 -47.28
C ASP A 709 -12.68 -53.67 -46.75
N PRO A 710 -12.82 -54.01 -45.44
CA PRO A 710 -12.14 -55.16 -44.85
C PRO A 710 -12.49 -56.49 -45.56
N GLY A 711 -13.66 -56.57 -46.22
CA GLY A 711 -14.06 -57.71 -47.04
C GLY A 711 -13.25 -57.85 -48.33
N GLN A 712 -12.65 -56.75 -48.80
CA GLN A 712 -11.68 -56.72 -49.89
C GLN A 712 -10.23 -56.58 -49.40
N GLY A 713 -9.99 -56.64 -48.08
CA GLY A 713 -8.65 -56.69 -47.51
C GLY A 713 -7.91 -55.35 -47.46
N TYR A 714 -8.60 -54.22 -47.51
CA TYR A 714 -8.01 -52.89 -47.28
C TYR A 714 -8.83 -52.07 -46.29
N TYR A 715 -8.14 -51.44 -45.35
CA TYR A 715 -8.73 -50.71 -44.22
C TYR A 715 -7.63 -49.98 -43.44
N SER A 716 -7.98 -49.07 -42.53
CA SER A 716 -7.00 -48.40 -41.64
C SER A 716 -7.38 -48.54 -40.18
N TYR A 717 -6.50 -48.18 -39.26
CA TYR A 717 -6.78 -48.07 -37.82
C TYR A 717 -5.72 -47.22 -37.13
N ASP A 718 -6.08 -46.63 -36.00
CA ASP A 718 -5.12 -45.89 -35.18
C ASP A 718 -4.52 -46.80 -34.10
N LEU A 719 -3.19 -46.77 -33.98
CA LEU A 719 -2.44 -47.48 -32.96
C LEU A 719 -1.56 -46.50 -32.20
N GLY A 720 -2.05 -46.03 -31.05
CA GLY A 720 -1.39 -44.96 -30.29
C GLY A 720 -1.34 -43.65 -31.09
N ALA A 721 -0.12 -43.14 -31.31
CA ALA A 721 0.12 -41.94 -32.11
C ALA A 721 0.23 -42.21 -33.62
N TRP A 722 0.12 -43.47 -34.05
CA TRP A 722 0.33 -43.89 -35.45
C TRP A 722 -0.98 -44.19 -36.14
N HIS A 723 -1.06 -43.82 -37.41
CA HIS A 723 -2.11 -44.26 -38.33
C HIS A 723 -1.58 -45.42 -39.17
N ILE A 724 -2.24 -46.58 -39.07
CA ILE A 724 -1.84 -47.81 -39.74
C ILE A 724 -2.79 -48.11 -40.89
N ILE A 725 -2.25 -48.27 -42.09
CA ILE A 725 -2.99 -48.52 -43.31
C ILE A 725 -2.70 -49.94 -43.79
N VAL A 726 -3.75 -50.71 -44.03
CA VAL A 726 -3.68 -52.05 -44.60
C VAL A 726 -4.22 -52.01 -46.02
N LEU A 727 -3.42 -52.48 -46.98
CA LEU A 727 -3.76 -52.49 -48.40
C LEU A 727 -3.69 -53.92 -48.95
N ASN A 728 -4.46 -54.13 -50.01
CA ASN A 728 -4.47 -55.35 -50.80
C ASN A 728 -3.66 -55.15 -52.08
N SER A 729 -2.55 -55.87 -52.18
CA SER A 729 -1.64 -55.82 -53.33
C SER A 729 -1.94 -56.84 -54.43
N ASN A 730 -2.99 -57.64 -54.30
CA ASN A 730 -3.37 -58.63 -55.30
C ASN A 730 -4.17 -57.98 -56.45
N ASN A 731 -3.43 -57.34 -57.36
CA ASN A 731 -3.97 -56.58 -58.49
C ASN A 731 -4.84 -57.39 -59.46
N ALA A 732 -4.81 -58.72 -59.42
CA ALA A 732 -5.66 -59.55 -60.26
C ALA A 732 -7.13 -59.53 -59.81
N PHE A 733 -7.38 -59.32 -58.51
CA PHE A 733 -8.72 -59.39 -57.91
C PHE A 733 -9.17 -58.06 -57.30
N VAL A 734 -8.24 -57.30 -56.72
CA VAL A 734 -8.51 -55.97 -56.16
C VAL A 734 -7.56 -54.98 -56.84
N SER A 735 -8.12 -54.08 -57.66
CA SER A 735 -7.32 -53.16 -58.46
C SER A 735 -6.46 -52.25 -57.57
N THR A 736 -5.21 -52.08 -57.98
CA THR A 736 -4.21 -51.18 -57.36
C THR A 736 -3.93 -49.94 -58.24
N ALA A 737 -4.63 -49.81 -59.37
CA ALA A 737 -4.43 -48.73 -60.33
C ALA A 737 -4.91 -47.38 -59.78
N VAL A 738 -4.35 -46.29 -60.34
CA VAL A 738 -4.82 -44.91 -60.10
C VAL A 738 -6.31 -44.81 -60.42
N GLY A 739 -7.10 -44.24 -59.51
CA GLY A 739 -8.56 -44.11 -59.63
C GLY A 739 -9.34 -45.39 -59.33
N SER A 740 -8.67 -46.45 -58.85
CA SER A 740 -9.37 -47.63 -58.32
C SER A 740 -10.08 -47.30 -57.00
N PRO A 741 -11.16 -48.02 -56.62
CA PRO A 741 -11.85 -47.78 -55.35
C PRO A 741 -10.93 -47.79 -54.13
N GLN A 742 -9.95 -48.70 -54.10
CA GLN A 742 -8.97 -48.80 -53.02
C GLN A 742 -8.00 -47.61 -53.01
N GLU A 743 -7.49 -47.18 -54.17
CA GLU A 743 -6.56 -46.03 -54.24
C GLU A 743 -7.26 -44.70 -53.91
N THR A 744 -8.50 -44.50 -54.38
CA THR A 744 -9.29 -43.32 -54.03
C THR A 744 -9.68 -43.31 -52.54
N TRP A 745 -9.93 -44.49 -51.97
CA TRP A 745 -10.10 -44.63 -50.53
C TRP A 745 -8.83 -44.25 -49.76
N LEU A 746 -7.66 -44.76 -50.18
CA LEU A 746 -6.37 -44.45 -49.58
C LEU A 746 -6.12 -42.93 -49.53
N GLN A 747 -6.36 -42.22 -50.64
CA GLN A 747 -6.23 -40.76 -50.68
C GLN A 747 -7.16 -40.06 -49.68
N SER A 748 -8.40 -40.56 -49.54
CA SER A 748 -9.37 -40.00 -48.60
C SER A 748 -8.99 -40.28 -47.14
N ASP A 749 -8.46 -41.46 -46.86
CA ASP A 749 -8.00 -41.90 -45.54
C ASP A 749 -6.78 -41.08 -45.09
N LEU A 750 -5.78 -40.92 -45.98
CA LEU A 750 -4.62 -40.06 -45.76
C LEU A 750 -5.00 -38.58 -45.58
N ALA A 751 -6.02 -38.09 -46.28
CA ALA A 751 -6.51 -36.73 -46.08
C ALA A 751 -7.28 -36.54 -44.76
N ALA A 752 -7.84 -37.62 -44.21
CA ALA A 752 -8.64 -37.60 -42.98
C ALA A 752 -7.81 -37.82 -41.71
N THR A 753 -6.65 -38.47 -41.82
CA THR A 753 -5.82 -38.74 -40.65
C THR A 753 -5.23 -37.46 -40.07
N THR A 754 -5.20 -37.40 -38.74
CA THR A 754 -4.59 -36.30 -37.96
C THR A 754 -3.27 -36.74 -37.32
N LYS A 755 -2.86 -37.98 -37.56
CA LYS A 755 -1.63 -38.54 -37.01
C LYS A 755 -0.44 -38.08 -37.85
N GLN A 756 0.63 -37.68 -37.19
CA GLN A 756 1.89 -37.36 -37.87
C GLN A 756 2.51 -38.62 -38.48
N CYS A 757 2.48 -39.73 -37.75
CA CYS A 757 3.15 -40.96 -38.16
C CYS A 757 2.22 -41.89 -38.93
N VAL A 758 2.59 -42.24 -40.16
CA VAL A 758 1.85 -43.18 -41.01
C VAL A 758 2.71 -44.40 -41.35
N LEU A 759 2.13 -45.60 -41.19
CA LEU A 759 2.72 -46.87 -41.60
C LEU A 759 1.72 -47.61 -42.48
N ALA A 760 2.17 -48.13 -43.61
CA ALA A 760 1.35 -48.95 -44.50
C ALA A 760 1.83 -50.42 -44.55
N MET A 761 0.89 -51.33 -44.78
CA MET A 761 1.12 -52.78 -44.76
C MET A 761 0.40 -53.43 -45.93
N TRP A 762 1.10 -54.22 -46.74
CA TRP A 762 0.51 -55.09 -47.76
C TRP A 762 1.42 -56.28 -48.06
N HIS A 763 1.08 -57.19 -48.96
CA HIS A 763 1.88 -58.41 -49.16
C HIS A 763 3.04 -58.24 -50.15
N SER A 764 2.76 -57.79 -51.38
CA SER A 764 3.73 -57.75 -52.49
C SER A 764 4.63 -56.48 -52.46
N PRO A 765 5.95 -56.61 -52.23
CA PRO A 765 6.85 -55.47 -52.13
C PRO A 765 7.02 -54.76 -53.46
N ARG A 766 7.42 -53.48 -53.41
CA ARG A 766 7.81 -52.72 -54.59
C ARG A 766 9.28 -52.96 -54.93
N PHE A 767 10.15 -52.87 -53.93
CA PHE A 767 11.58 -53.08 -54.06
C PHE A 767 11.98 -54.33 -53.30
N TYR A 768 12.77 -55.21 -53.91
CA TYR A 768 13.25 -56.44 -53.29
C TYR A 768 14.53 -56.89 -53.99
N SER A 769 15.44 -57.54 -53.27
CA SER A 769 16.58 -58.26 -53.84
C SER A 769 16.16 -59.67 -54.29
N THR A 770 16.89 -60.28 -55.22
CA THR A 770 16.47 -61.57 -55.79
C THR A 770 17.66 -62.46 -56.19
N THR A 771 17.43 -63.76 -56.37
CA THR A 771 18.38 -64.68 -56.99
C THR A 771 18.28 -64.70 -58.53
N SER A 772 17.29 -64.03 -59.10
CA SER A 772 17.12 -63.90 -60.56
C SER A 772 18.23 -63.03 -61.17
N SER A 773 18.67 -63.36 -62.39
CA SER A 773 19.64 -62.55 -63.14
C SER A 773 19.05 -61.25 -63.70
N SER A 774 17.74 -61.04 -63.59
CA SER A 774 17.04 -59.82 -64.01
C SER A 774 15.98 -59.42 -62.98
N PHE A 775 15.87 -58.12 -62.72
CA PHE A 775 14.98 -57.54 -61.72
C PHE A 775 14.24 -56.30 -62.25
N PHE A 776 12.98 -56.14 -61.85
CA PHE A 776 12.19 -54.92 -62.07
C PHE A 776 11.32 -54.66 -60.84
N PRO A 777 11.26 -53.41 -60.32
CA PRO A 777 10.36 -53.06 -59.24
C PRO A 777 8.90 -53.38 -59.58
N THR A 778 8.14 -53.84 -58.59
CA THR A 778 6.72 -54.20 -58.79
C THR A 778 5.92 -52.96 -59.19
N GLY A 779 5.43 -52.94 -60.43
CA GLY A 779 4.72 -51.79 -60.99
C GLY A 779 3.30 -51.59 -60.47
N SER A 780 2.61 -52.66 -60.05
CA SER A 780 1.20 -52.61 -59.64
C SER A 780 0.98 -51.77 -58.39
N VAL A 781 1.87 -51.85 -57.40
CA VAL A 781 1.75 -51.09 -56.13
C VAL A 781 2.34 -49.68 -56.19
N ARG A 782 2.86 -49.25 -57.36
CA ARG A 782 3.42 -47.89 -57.51
C ARG A 782 2.42 -46.77 -57.17
N PRO A 783 1.12 -46.85 -57.53
CA PRO A 783 0.15 -45.82 -57.16
C PRO A 783 0.08 -45.59 -55.64
N PHE A 784 0.04 -46.65 -54.83
CA PHE A 784 0.06 -46.54 -53.37
C PHE A 784 1.31 -45.82 -52.85
N TRP A 785 2.47 -46.16 -53.40
CA TRP A 785 3.72 -45.48 -53.06
C TRP A 785 3.67 -43.98 -53.33
N VAL A 786 3.06 -43.56 -54.44
CA VAL A 786 2.94 -42.14 -54.78
C VAL A 786 2.09 -41.40 -53.76
N ASP A 787 0.92 -41.93 -53.41
CA ASP A 787 0.04 -41.30 -52.42
C ASP A 787 0.65 -41.29 -51.02
N LEU A 788 1.23 -42.41 -50.58
CA LEU A 788 1.88 -42.53 -49.28
C LEU A 788 3.08 -41.60 -49.14
N TYR A 789 3.90 -41.48 -50.20
CA TYR A 789 5.05 -40.58 -50.19
C TYR A 789 4.60 -39.11 -50.12
N ALA A 790 3.57 -38.75 -50.88
CA ALA A 790 3.01 -37.40 -50.85
C ALA A 790 2.39 -37.05 -49.48
N ALA A 791 1.90 -38.05 -48.75
CA ALA A 791 1.35 -37.90 -47.41
C ALA A 791 2.39 -38.02 -46.28
N GLY A 792 3.68 -38.20 -46.59
CA GLY A 792 4.73 -38.31 -45.58
C GLY A 792 4.73 -39.63 -44.80
N ALA A 793 4.34 -40.75 -45.43
CA ALA A 793 4.40 -42.05 -44.78
C ALA A 793 5.85 -42.47 -44.46
N GLU A 794 6.03 -43.07 -43.29
CA GLU A 794 7.36 -43.39 -42.76
C GLU A 794 7.79 -44.81 -43.14
N LEU A 795 6.87 -45.77 -42.98
CA LEU A 795 7.14 -47.20 -43.13
C LEU A 795 6.17 -47.89 -44.08
N ILE A 796 6.71 -48.82 -44.85
CA ILE A 796 5.96 -49.82 -45.60
C ILE A 796 6.43 -51.21 -45.18
N LEU A 797 5.49 -52.07 -44.80
CA LEU A 797 5.77 -53.46 -44.42
C LEU A 797 5.20 -54.44 -45.45
N ASN A 798 6.05 -55.35 -45.96
CA ASN A 798 5.71 -56.36 -46.95
C ASN A 798 6.26 -57.74 -46.62
N ALA A 799 5.83 -58.79 -47.33
CA ALA A 799 6.30 -60.15 -47.04
C ALA A 799 6.23 -61.16 -48.17
N HIS A 800 6.03 -60.77 -49.44
CA HIS A 800 5.99 -61.78 -50.51
C HIS A 800 7.30 -62.58 -50.67
N MET A 801 8.45 -61.89 -50.57
CA MET A 801 9.75 -62.57 -50.56
C MET A 801 9.94 -63.29 -49.22
N GLN A 802 10.55 -64.46 -49.23
CA GLN A 802 10.70 -65.31 -48.04
C GLN A 802 12.01 -65.02 -47.30
N ASP A 803 12.30 -63.75 -47.09
CA ASP A 803 13.46 -63.24 -46.36
C ASP A 803 13.12 -61.96 -45.57
N TYR A 804 14.09 -61.47 -44.81
CA TYR A 804 14.03 -60.14 -44.20
C TYR A 804 14.94 -59.19 -44.97
N GLU A 805 14.39 -58.07 -45.42
CA GLU A 805 15.16 -57.04 -46.12
C GLU A 805 14.68 -55.64 -45.70
N ARG A 806 15.61 -54.74 -45.37
CA ARG A 806 15.30 -53.36 -45.02
C ARG A 806 16.01 -52.42 -45.98
N PHE A 807 15.26 -51.47 -46.52
CA PHE A 807 15.77 -50.46 -47.46
C PHE A 807 16.04 -49.11 -46.76
N ALA A 808 16.88 -48.28 -47.37
CA ALA A 808 16.99 -46.87 -47.02
C ALA A 808 15.70 -46.12 -47.41
N PRO A 809 15.39 -44.97 -46.78
CA PRO A 809 14.27 -44.12 -47.17
C PRO A 809 14.38 -43.71 -48.65
N GLN A 810 13.34 -43.96 -49.43
CA GLN A 810 13.37 -43.78 -50.88
C GLN A 810 12.05 -43.29 -51.46
N THR A 811 12.14 -42.67 -52.64
CA THR A 811 10.99 -42.19 -53.41
C THR A 811 10.24 -43.34 -54.08
N PRO A 812 9.02 -43.10 -54.61
CA PRO A 812 8.29 -44.09 -55.39
C PRO A 812 9.07 -44.66 -56.58
N ASP A 813 10.10 -43.99 -57.08
CA ASP A 813 10.92 -44.49 -58.20
C ASP A 813 12.24 -45.14 -57.74
N GLY A 814 12.45 -45.29 -56.43
CA GLY A 814 13.62 -45.98 -55.85
C GLY A 814 14.87 -45.09 -55.75
N ALA A 815 14.72 -43.77 -55.85
CA ALA A 815 15.80 -42.84 -55.54
C ALA A 815 15.89 -42.64 -54.02
N ALA A 816 17.10 -42.65 -53.45
CA ALA A 816 17.28 -42.37 -52.04
C ALA A 816 16.79 -40.95 -51.68
N ASP A 817 15.92 -40.85 -50.68
CA ASP A 817 15.49 -39.58 -50.09
C ASP A 817 15.51 -39.72 -48.56
N PRO A 818 16.62 -39.34 -47.90
CA PRO A 818 16.73 -39.41 -46.45
C PRO A 818 15.79 -38.46 -45.69
N THR A 819 15.15 -37.50 -46.36
CA THR A 819 14.34 -36.46 -45.73
C THR A 819 12.85 -36.79 -45.78
N ASN A 820 12.34 -37.28 -46.91
CA ASN A 820 10.90 -37.57 -47.08
C ASN A 820 10.62 -38.98 -47.62
N GLY A 821 11.68 -39.78 -47.81
CA GLY A 821 11.55 -41.12 -48.36
C GLY A 821 10.83 -42.08 -47.41
N ILE A 822 10.16 -43.07 -48.00
CA ILE A 822 9.53 -44.15 -47.23
C ILE A 822 10.53 -45.28 -47.07
N ARG A 823 10.59 -45.87 -45.87
CA ARG A 823 11.39 -47.05 -45.61
C ARG A 823 10.55 -48.32 -45.80
N GLU A 824 10.88 -49.10 -46.83
CA GLU A 824 10.29 -50.43 -47.05
C GLU A 824 11.03 -51.48 -46.22
N ILE A 825 10.28 -52.38 -45.58
CA ILE A 825 10.80 -53.54 -44.86
C ILE A 825 10.01 -54.78 -45.27
N ILE A 826 10.74 -55.76 -45.79
CA ILE A 826 10.22 -57.09 -46.11
C ILE A 826 10.44 -58.00 -44.90
N VAL A 827 9.40 -58.74 -44.51
CA VAL A 827 9.36 -59.62 -43.33
C VAL A 827 8.67 -60.94 -43.67
N GLY A 828 9.11 -61.63 -44.72
CA GLY A 828 8.54 -62.95 -45.11
C GLY A 828 9.11 -64.12 -44.34
N THR A 829 9.34 -63.93 -43.05
CA THR A 829 10.08 -64.84 -42.15
C THR A 829 9.16 -65.64 -41.22
N GLY A 830 7.86 -65.74 -41.56
CA GLY A 830 6.80 -66.25 -40.68
C GLY A 830 6.79 -67.77 -40.47
N GLY A 831 7.24 -68.57 -41.44
CA GLY A 831 7.30 -70.04 -41.32
C GLY A 831 7.00 -70.85 -42.59
N GLY A 832 6.48 -70.22 -43.66
CA GLY A 832 6.03 -70.87 -44.89
C GLY A 832 7.17 -71.41 -45.77
N GLY A 833 8.34 -70.79 -45.69
CA GLY A 833 9.55 -71.13 -46.43
C GLY A 833 10.58 -70.01 -46.29
N LEU A 834 11.79 -70.21 -46.82
CA LEU A 834 12.86 -69.21 -46.83
C LEU A 834 13.54 -69.23 -48.18
N ASP A 835 13.80 -68.04 -48.73
CA ASP A 835 14.53 -67.90 -49.98
C ASP A 835 16.04 -68.16 -49.77
N ALA A 836 16.70 -68.59 -50.85
CA ALA A 836 18.14 -68.66 -50.88
C ALA A 836 18.74 -67.23 -50.83
N PRO A 837 19.98 -67.06 -50.35
CA PRO A 837 20.63 -65.75 -50.32
C PRO A 837 20.58 -65.04 -51.68
N ASN A 838 20.08 -63.81 -51.69
CA ASN A 838 19.95 -63.01 -52.91
C ASN A 838 21.31 -62.80 -53.59
N THR A 839 21.33 -62.90 -54.91
CA THR A 839 22.55 -62.72 -55.73
C THR A 839 22.55 -61.41 -56.51
N LEU A 840 21.37 -60.85 -56.76
CA LEU A 840 21.17 -59.53 -57.32
C LEU A 840 20.57 -58.63 -56.23
N ILE A 841 21.40 -57.71 -55.74
CA ILE A 841 21.02 -56.78 -54.66
C ILE A 841 20.46 -55.48 -55.25
N THR A 842 19.24 -55.15 -54.85
CA THR A 842 18.56 -53.91 -55.28
C THR A 842 19.19 -52.69 -54.62
N ALA A 843 19.21 -51.56 -55.34
CA ALA A 843 19.71 -50.29 -54.83
C ALA A 843 18.96 -49.89 -53.54
N ASN A 844 19.67 -49.23 -52.62
CA ASN A 844 19.19 -48.82 -51.30
C ASN A 844 18.86 -49.97 -50.32
N SER A 845 19.08 -51.24 -50.66
CA SER A 845 19.04 -52.33 -49.68
C SER A 845 20.13 -52.12 -48.62
N GLU A 846 19.73 -51.97 -47.35
CA GLU A 846 20.64 -51.71 -46.23
C GLU A 846 20.96 -52.99 -45.43
N VAL A 847 19.95 -53.86 -45.25
CA VAL A 847 20.08 -55.11 -44.49
C VAL A 847 19.35 -56.21 -45.22
N GLN A 848 19.98 -57.39 -45.33
CA GLN A 848 19.40 -58.61 -45.87
C GLN A 848 19.72 -59.78 -44.96
N ILE A 849 18.69 -60.52 -44.59
CA ILE A 849 18.78 -61.71 -43.77
C ILE A 849 17.93 -62.79 -44.43
N SER A 850 18.59 -63.66 -45.21
CA SER A 850 17.98 -64.85 -45.81
C SER A 850 18.24 -66.08 -44.95
N GLY A 851 17.38 -67.10 -45.05
CA GLY A 851 17.57 -68.34 -44.30
C GLY A 851 17.28 -68.25 -42.79
N VAL A 852 16.60 -67.18 -42.34
CA VAL A 852 16.28 -66.96 -40.93
C VAL A 852 14.78 -66.74 -40.71
N TYR A 853 14.18 -67.49 -39.79
CA TYR A 853 12.82 -67.26 -39.29
C TYR A 853 12.84 -66.27 -38.13
N GLY A 854 11.80 -65.44 -38.02
CA GLY A 854 11.72 -64.41 -37.00
C GLY A 854 10.56 -63.44 -37.19
N VAL A 855 10.46 -62.45 -36.30
CA VAL A 855 9.46 -61.39 -36.36
C VAL A 855 10.11 -60.02 -36.35
N LEU A 856 9.52 -59.05 -37.04
CA LEU A 856 9.84 -57.64 -36.88
C LEU A 856 9.02 -57.09 -35.72
N LYS A 857 9.69 -56.54 -34.70
CA LYS A 857 9.07 -55.77 -33.62
C LYS A 857 9.32 -54.29 -33.87
N LEU A 858 8.24 -53.52 -33.96
CA LEU A 858 8.23 -52.06 -33.96
C LEU A 858 7.74 -51.56 -32.60
N THR A 859 8.44 -50.59 -32.06
CA THR A 859 8.01 -49.81 -30.89
C THR A 859 7.71 -48.40 -31.38
N LEU A 860 6.41 -48.10 -31.45
CA LEU A 860 5.85 -46.92 -32.07
C LEU A 860 5.54 -45.89 -30.98
N GLY A 861 6.28 -44.79 -30.98
CA GLY A 861 6.09 -43.65 -30.09
C GLY A 861 5.45 -42.47 -30.80
N ASP A 862 5.21 -41.40 -30.07
CA ASP A 862 4.73 -40.14 -30.64
C ASP A 862 5.86 -39.47 -31.44
N GLY A 863 5.69 -39.36 -32.76
CA GLY A 863 6.71 -38.79 -33.67
C GLY A 863 7.94 -39.66 -33.93
N SER A 864 8.00 -40.90 -33.43
CA SER A 864 9.19 -41.76 -33.58
C SER A 864 8.89 -43.26 -33.54
N TYR A 865 9.83 -44.06 -34.03
CA TYR A 865 9.80 -45.51 -33.90
C TYR A 865 11.19 -46.08 -33.65
N SER A 866 11.21 -47.27 -33.06
CA SER A 866 12.35 -48.17 -33.14
C SER A 866 11.92 -49.52 -33.71
N LEU A 867 12.84 -50.16 -34.42
CA LEU A 867 12.65 -51.47 -35.03
C LEU A 867 13.67 -52.46 -34.48
N GLN A 868 13.25 -53.71 -34.40
CA GLN A 868 14.11 -54.84 -34.06
C GLN A 868 13.62 -56.09 -34.80
N PHE A 869 14.49 -56.71 -35.59
CA PHE A 869 14.24 -58.07 -36.09
C PHE A 869 14.69 -59.09 -35.04
N ILE A 870 13.77 -59.93 -34.60
CA ILE A 870 13.95 -60.92 -33.55
C ILE A 870 13.93 -62.32 -34.19
N PRO A 871 15.08 -62.99 -34.34
CA PRO A 871 15.12 -64.33 -34.91
C PRO A 871 14.57 -65.38 -33.93
N VAL A 872 14.08 -66.49 -34.48
CA VAL A 872 13.75 -67.69 -33.70
C VAL A 872 14.98 -68.17 -32.93
N ALA A 873 14.76 -68.65 -31.70
CA ALA A 873 15.83 -69.09 -30.81
C ALA A 873 16.79 -70.08 -31.51
N GLY A 874 18.10 -69.79 -31.43
CA GLY A 874 19.16 -70.61 -32.03
C GLY A 874 19.54 -70.23 -33.46
N GLN A 875 18.83 -69.30 -34.10
CA GLN A 875 19.23 -68.74 -35.40
C GLN A 875 19.99 -67.41 -35.23
N THR A 876 20.80 -67.05 -36.22
CA THR A 876 21.62 -65.83 -36.22
C THR A 876 21.22 -64.91 -37.36
N GLY A 877 20.94 -63.65 -37.03
CA GLY A 877 20.48 -62.64 -37.98
C GLY A 877 19.60 -61.65 -37.24
N THR A 878 20.14 -60.49 -36.90
CA THR A 878 19.45 -59.45 -36.13
C THR A 878 19.59 -58.13 -36.85
N ASP A 879 18.54 -57.32 -36.79
CA ASP A 879 18.56 -55.94 -37.24
C ASP A 879 17.92 -55.07 -36.17
N SER A 880 18.38 -53.83 -36.06
CA SER A 880 17.83 -52.86 -35.13
C SER A 880 18.06 -51.45 -35.67
N GLY A 881 17.10 -50.57 -35.44
CA GLY A 881 17.19 -49.19 -35.86
C GLY A 881 16.12 -48.32 -35.22
N SER A 882 16.14 -47.03 -35.55
CA SER A 882 15.13 -46.08 -35.13
C SER A 882 14.98 -44.98 -36.16
N GLY A 883 13.83 -44.33 -36.18
CA GLY A 883 13.55 -43.17 -37.01
C GLY A 883 12.55 -42.24 -36.35
N THR A 884 12.42 -41.04 -36.92
CA THR A 884 11.42 -40.04 -36.57
C THR A 884 10.46 -39.91 -37.73
N CYS A 885 9.18 -39.70 -37.45
CA CYS A 885 8.17 -39.50 -38.49
C CYS A 885 8.40 -38.16 -39.19
N HIS A 886 8.02 -38.11 -40.48
CA HIS A 886 8.08 -36.92 -41.31
C HIS A 886 7.20 -35.76 -40.81
#